data_AF-A0A661P7Z4-F1
#
_entry.id   AF-A0A661P7Z4-F1
#
_cell.length_a   1.000
_cell.length_b   1.000
_cell.length_c   1.000
_cell.angle_alpha   90.00
_cell.angle_beta   90.00
_cell.angle_gamma   90.00
#
_symmetry.space_group_name_H-M   'P 1'
#
loop_
_entity.id
_entity.type
_entity.pdbx_description
1 polymer ?
#
loop_
_entity_poly.entity_id
_entity_poly.type
_entity_poly.pdbx_seq_one_letter_code
_entity_poly.pdbx_strand_id
1 'polypeptide(L)'
;MASERDGVIRLDRYDAETKQLVAGAQQLADERQHSEVTPLHVLARGIEHSPGVAAVFKSAGAPPGEVAELCDKALKRLPKTGGMAYVSPRLIDLLDRAEREAKRDKAERVGIAALLHALAQEIRGPVGQVLSEFRIGPGGFRDHIGELDKVPKGLTGTGAASSGGGPDSYTRDLVADARADTFDPVIGRDMEIRRLLQILERRFKNHPMIMREPGVGKTTIIRGLALRIANGDVPTNLAGARLLELNTGALVAGAKLRGEIELRLKSVIDRLSAMQDAENILVVEEFHSLFGRGVTGSGVGELLKPLLSRSEVRILATTTTEGVQQINERDGAVMRRFSGFTIDPPSNDQAQEILRGIASRYERHHKVRIAESAITTAVTLAKRYVPDRELPDSAVDLIDETAARKRVEVDGVPAEVDHALRRLESLEAQIAGVADETAKDGIRMREQLDAEAAELRPRVTEMREKLESRRGVVAAVHSIRKELSAAQKAQEEARKAKDFAKLGELEHVAIPEIERRLDAAEKAAASAGVQADIGVVTESDVARTVNDWTGIPVAKMLEGEAEKLMRMEERLGARVIGQAEAVTAISKAVRRGRVGLRDPGKPIGSFLFLGPSGVGKTHLAKALAEFLFDDEQALTRLDMSEFMEKHMAQRLIGSPPGYADSEQGGHLTEAVRRRPYSVLLFDEVEKAHGDVFNLMLQVLDDG
;
A
#
# COMPACT_ATOMS: atom_id res chain seq x y z
N MET A 1 -28.00 -3.77 -54.51
CA MET A 1 -28.31 -3.12 -53.22
C MET A 1 -27.08 -3.23 -52.33
N ALA A 2 -26.14 -2.29 -52.47
CA ALA A 2 -24.99 -2.19 -51.57
C ALA A 2 -25.39 -1.21 -50.46
N SER A 3 -25.66 -1.73 -49.27
CA SER A 3 -25.90 -0.90 -48.09
C SER A 3 -24.55 -0.29 -47.69
N GLU A 4 -24.49 1.04 -47.62
CA GLU A 4 -23.52 1.74 -46.80
C GLU A 4 -23.58 1.11 -45.41
N ARG A 5 -22.50 0.43 -45.04
CA ARG A 5 -22.29 -0.01 -43.66
C ARG A 5 -21.63 1.16 -42.97
N ASP A 6 -22.39 1.89 -42.17
CA ASP A 6 -21.85 2.81 -41.18
C ASP A 6 -20.70 2.11 -40.45
N GLY A 7 -19.58 2.81 -40.22
CA GLY A 7 -18.37 2.31 -39.56
C GLY A 7 -18.53 1.93 -38.08
N VAL A 8 -19.71 1.43 -37.71
CA VAL A 8 -20.10 0.99 -36.36
C VAL A 8 -19.92 -0.52 -36.27
N ILE A 9 -19.00 -0.94 -35.41
CA ILE A 9 -18.79 -2.36 -35.09
C ILE A 9 -19.97 -2.85 -34.24
N ARG A 10 -20.68 -3.88 -34.71
CA ARG A 10 -21.72 -4.58 -33.90
C ARG A 10 -21.10 -5.81 -33.26
N LEU A 11 -20.84 -5.75 -31.95
CA LEU A 11 -20.22 -6.86 -31.22
C LEU A 11 -21.21 -7.74 -30.47
N ASP A 12 -22.53 -7.58 -30.62
CA ASP A 12 -23.53 -8.29 -29.80
C ASP A 12 -23.38 -9.82 -29.82
N ARG A 13 -22.87 -10.37 -30.93
CA ARG A 13 -22.63 -11.80 -31.15
C ARG A 13 -21.32 -12.34 -30.58
N TYR A 14 -20.47 -11.49 -30.02
CA TYR A 14 -19.17 -11.85 -29.46
C TYR A 14 -19.28 -12.17 -27.97
N ASP A 15 -18.43 -13.07 -27.48
CA ASP A 15 -18.31 -13.32 -26.04
C ASP A 15 -17.63 -12.14 -25.31
N ALA A 16 -17.68 -12.17 -23.98
CA ALA A 16 -17.20 -11.06 -23.15
C ALA A 16 -15.69 -10.83 -23.31
N GLU A 17 -14.90 -11.89 -23.38
CA GLU A 17 -13.44 -11.82 -23.48
C GLU A 17 -13.00 -11.28 -24.84
N THR A 18 -13.65 -11.71 -25.92
CA THR A 18 -13.38 -11.24 -27.29
C THR A 18 -13.81 -9.79 -27.48
N LYS A 19 -14.93 -9.38 -26.86
CA LYS A 19 -15.36 -7.97 -26.81
C LYS A 19 -14.31 -7.08 -26.15
N GLN A 20 -13.77 -7.51 -25.01
CA GLN A 20 -12.73 -6.79 -24.29
C GLN A 20 -11.46 -6.64 -25.13
N LEU A 21 -11.05 -7.70 -25.83
CA LEU A 21 -9.86 -7.69 -26.68
C LEU A 21 -10.01 -6.72 -27.86
N VAL A 22 -11.17 -6.70 -28.54
CA VAL A 22 -11.46 -5.74 -29.62
C VAL A 22 -11.53 -4.29 -29.09
N ALA A 23 -12.13 -4.08 -27.92
CA ALA A 23 -12.17 -2.76 -27.27
C ALA A 23 -10.78 -2.27 -26.80
N GLY A 24 -9.92 -3.20 -26.38
CA GLY A 24 -8.53 -2.94 -26.03
C GLY A 24 -7.69 -2.54 -27.25
N ALA A 25 -8.00 -3.09 -28.43
CA ALA A 25 -7.33 -2.74 -29.68
C ALA A 25 -7.58 -1.28 -30.09
N GLN A 26 -8.82 -0.81 -29.93
CA GLN A 26 -9.17 0.61 -30.10
C GLN A 26 -8.36 1.49 -29.13
N GLN A 27 -8.26 1.08 -27.86
CA GLN A 27 -7.45 1.81 -26.87
C GLN A 27 -5.99 1.94 -27.30
N LEU A 28 -5.40 0.85 -27.80
CA LEU A 28 -4.00 0.84 -28.21
C LEU A 28 -3.75 1.78 -29.38
N ALA A 29 -4.70 1.87 -30.32
CA ALA A 29 -4.61 2.81 -31.43
C ALA A 29 -4.67 4.26 -30.94
N ASP A 30 -5.54 4.57 -29.98
CA ASP A 30 -5.69 5.91 -29.40
C ASP A 30 -4.44 6.31 -28.57
N GLU A 31 -3.92 5.41 -27.72
CA GLU A 31 -2.68 5.60 -26.94
C GLU A 31 -1.47 5.89 -27.84
N ARG A 32 -1.38 5.21 -28.99
CA ARG A 32 -0.29 5.37 -29.96
C ARG A 32 -0.55 6.48 -30.99
N GLN A 33 -1.71 7.17 -30.89
CA GLN A 33 -2.16 8.24 -31.77
C GLN A 33 -2.24 7.83 -33.24
N HIS A 34 -2.59 6.57 -33.53
CA HIS A 34 -2.72 6.07 -34.90
C HIS A 34 -4.01 6.57 -35.55
N SER A 35 -3.99 6.75 -36.88
CA SER A 35 -5.18 7.19 -37.65
C SER A 35 -6.32 6.17 -37.66
N GLU A 36 -5.98 4.88 -37.58
CA GLU A 36 -6.95 3.79 -37.73
C GLU A 36 -6.66 2.61 -36.80
N VAL A 37 -7.71 1.95 -36.34
CA VAL A 37 -7.64 0.66 -35.65
C VAL A 37 -7.55 -0.46 -36.67
N THR A 38 -6.45 -1.19 -36.61
CA THR A 38 -6.12 -2.28 -37.54
C THR A 38 -6.08 -3.62 -36.83
N PRO A 39 -6.17 -4.75 -37.57
CA PRO A 39 -5.96 -6.10 -37.01
C PRO A 39 -4.69 -6.27 -36.17
N LEU A 40 -3.65 -5.48 -36.44
CA LEU A 40 -2.40 -5.50 -35.69
C LEU A 40 -2.58 -5.08 -34.22
N HIS A 41 -3.50 -4.17 -33.94
CA HIS A 41 -3.81 -3.74 -32.57
C HIS A 41 -4.51 -4.83 -31.78
N VAL A 42 -5.36 -5.62 -32.46
CA VAL A 42 -6.07 -6.78 -31.89
C VAL A 42 -5.05 -7.87 -31.52
N LEU A 43 -4.12 -8.18 -32.43
CA LEU A 43 -3.05 -9.14 -32.18
C LEU A 43 -2.16 -8.71 -31.00
N ALA A 44 -1.70 -7.46 -30.98
CA ALA A 44 -0.84 -6.94 -29.93
C ALA A 44 -1.51 -7.02 -28.54
N ARG A 45 -2.78 -6.60 -28.43
CA ARG A 45 -3.53 -6.69 -27.17
C ARG A 45 -3.81 -8.12 -26.74
N GLY A 46 -4.09 -9.02 -27.69
CA GLY A 46 -4.27 -10.44 -27.39
C GLY A 46 -3.04 -11.03 -26.72
N ILE A 47 -1.84 -10.76 -27.26
CA ILE A 47 -0.58 -11.27 -26.71
C ILE A 47 -0.25 -10.67 -25.35
N GLU A 48 -0.53 -9.39 -25.15
CA GLU A 48 -0.19 -8.66 -23.91
C GLU A 48 -1.13 -9.00 -22.73
N HIS A 49 -2.43 -9.16 -23.00
CA HIS A 49 -3.46 -9.18 -21.95
C HIS A 49 -4.24 -10.49 -21.83
N SER A 50 -4.12 -11.43 -22.77
CA SER A 50 -4.77 -12.75 -22.67
C SER A 50 -3.73 -13.85 -22.48
N PRO A 51 -3.60 -14.41 -21.26
CA PRO A 51 -2.73 -15.55 -21.00
C PRO A 51 -3.08 -16.77 -21.88
N GLY A 52 -4.35 -16.93 -22.24
CA GLY A 52 -4.81 -17.95 -23.19
C GLY A 52 -4.25 -17.74 -24.59
N VAL A 53 -4.31 -16.51 -25.13
CA VAL A 53 -3.71 -16.19 -26.44
C VAL A 53 -2.19 -16.41 -26.40
N ALA A 54 -1.51 -15.97 -25.34
CA ALA A 54 -0.08 -16.21 -25.19
C ALA A 54 0.28 -17.71 -25.16
N ALA A 55 -0.53 -18.54 -24.50
CA ALA A 55 -0.35 -19.99 -24.47
C ALA A 55 -0.52 -20.64 -25.86
N VAL A 56 -1.53 -20.22 -26.63
CA VAL A 56 -1.75 -20.69 -28.01
C VAL A 56 -0.55 -20.37 -28.90
N PHE A 57 -0.03 -19.14 -28.83
CA PHE A 57 1.14 -18.74 -29.62
C PHE A 57 2.40 -19.52 -29.23
N LYS A 58 2.63 -19.70 -27.92
CA LYS A 58 3.75 -20.52 -27.42
C LYS A 58 3.67 -21.97 -27.93
N SER A 59 2.47 -22.56 -27.92
CA SER A 59 2.21 -23.92 -28.41
C SER A 59 2.39 -24.02 -29.94
N ALA A 60 2.02 -22.97 -30.68
CA ALA A 60 2.22 -22.88 -32.13
C ALA A 60 3.68 -22.60 -32.56
N GLY A 61 4.64 -22.61 -31.63
CA GLY A 61 6.06 -22.37 -31.93
C GLY A 61 6.42 -20.89 -32.10
N ALA A 62 5.57 -19.96 -31.65
CA ALA A 62 5.79 -18.52 -31.67
C ALA A 62 5.92 -17.97 -30.24
N PRO A 63 7.14 -17.69 -29.73
CA PRO A 63 7.33 -17.14 -28.39
C PRO A 63 6.57 -15.81 -28.22
N PRO A 64 5.67 -15.67 -27.21
CA PRO A 64 4.82 -14.49 -27.08
C PRO A 64 5.59 -13.17 -26.96
N GLY A 65 6.77 -13.18 -26.32
CA GLY A 65 7.65 -12.00 -26.24
C GLY A 65 8.14 -11.53 -27.61
N GLU A 66 8.58 -12.45 -28.47
CA GLU A 66 9.04 -12.12 -29.83
C GLU A 66 7.90 -11.64 -30.73
N VAL A 67 6.71 -12.24 -30.59
CA VAL A 67 5.50 -11.79 -31.29
C VAL A 67 5.12 -10.36 -30.85
N ALA A 68 5.19 -10.07 -29.55
CA ALA A 68 4.92 -8.74 -29.01
C ALA A 68 5.91 -7.69 -29.54
N GLU A 69 7.20 -8.01 -29.60
CA GLU A 69 8.22 -7.13 -30.17
C GLU A 69 7.99 -6.83 -31.66
N LEU A 70 7.65 -7.85 -32.45
CA LEU A 70 7.34 -7.68 -33.87
C LEU A 70 6.06 -6.86 -34.07
N CYS A 71 5.05 -7.06 -33.21
CA CYS A 71 3.85 -6.22 -33.20
C CYS A 71 4.18 -4.77 -32.87
N ASP A 72 5.00 -4.49 -31.85
CA ASP A 72 5.39 -3.12 -31.49
C ASP A 72 6.21 -2.45 -32.60
N LYS A 73 7.14 -3.17 -33.24
CA LYS A 73 7.89 -2.69 -34.41
C LYS A 73 6.97 -2.34 -35.58
N ALA A 74 5.95 -3.16 -35.85
CA ALA A 74 4.99 -2.91 -36.91
C ALA A 74 4.03 -1.76 -36.56
N LEU A 75 3.60 -1.64 -35.30
CA LEU A 75 2.75 -0.55 -34.81
C LEU A 75 3.47 0.80 -34.91
N LYS A 76 4.77 0.87 -34.58
CA LYS A 76 5.59 2.09 -34.71
C LYS A 76 5.68 2.66 -36.14
N ARG A 77 5.39 1.85 -37.16
CA ARG A 77 5.40 2.26 -38.58
C ARG A 77 4.06 2.86 -39.03
N LEU A 78 3.01 2.79 -38.22
CA LEU A 78 1.71 3.35 -38.56
C LEU A 78 1.73 4.88 -38.47
N PRO A 79 1.00 5.58 -39.35
CA PRO A 79 0.92 7.03 -39.35
C PRO A 79 0.23 7.55 -38.08
N LYS A 80 0.78 8.63 -37.51
CA LYS A 80 0.23 9.30 -36.33
C LYS A 80 -0.55 10.54 -36.72
N THR A 81 -1.74 10.68 -36.17
CA THR A 81 -2.66 11.80 -36.40
C THR A 81 -3.43 11.94 -35.11
N GLY A 82 -3.17 13.00 -34.34
CA GLY A 82 -3.64 13.17 -32.96
C GLY A 82 -5.15 13.37 -32.76
N GLY A 83 -5.99 12.60 -33.46
CA GLY A 83 -7.44 12.52 -33.33
C GLY A 83 -7.89 11.08 -32.97
N MET A 84 -9.20 10.84 -32.92
CA MET A 84 -9.73 9.49 -32.66
C MET A 84 -9.42 8.54 -33.80
N ALA A 85 -8.93 7.33 -33.48
CA ALA A 85 -8.64 6.32 -34.48
C ALA A 85 -9.95 5.72 -35.04
N TYR A 86 -10.12 5.75 -36.36
CA TYR A 86 -11.29 5.14 -36.99
C TYR A 86 -11.09 3.64 -37.21
N VAL A 87 -12.17 2.86 -37.21
CA VAL A 87 -12.08 1.42 -37.48
C VAL A 87 -11.66 1.20 -38.93
N SER A 88 -10.52 0.55 -39.16
CA SER A 88 -10.06 0.30 -40.53
C SER A 88 -10.97 -0.71 -41.25
N PRO A 89 -11.13 -0.60 -42.59
CA PRO A 89 -11.84 -1.61 -43.37
C PRO A 89 -11.27 -3.03 -43.21
N ARG A 90 -9.97 -3.16 -42.90
CA ARG A 90 -9.30 -4.43 -42.63
C ARG A 90 -9.73 -5.05 -41.31
N LEU A 91 -10.00 -4.24 -40.29
CA LEU A 91 -10.53 -4.71 -39.03
C LEU A 91 -11.99 -5.18 -39.18
N ILE A 92 -12.79 -4.47 -39.97
CA ILE A 92 -14.16 -4.92 -40.28
C ILE A 92 -14.14 -6.27 -40.99
N ASP A 93 -13.27 -6.45 -42.00
CA ASP A 93 -13.11 -7.74 -42.69
C ASP A 93 -12.62 -8.86 -41.75
N LEU A 94 -11.71 -8.56 -40.82
CA LEU A 94 -11.27 -9.51 -39.80
C LEU A 94 -12.46 -10.00 -38.94
N LEU A 95 -13.29 -9.07 -38.47
CA LEU A 95 -14.45 -9.38 -37.64
C LEU A 95 -15.49 -10.21 -38.42
N ASP A 96 -15.75 -9.85 -39.68
CA ASP A 96 -16.62 -10.64 -40.59
C ASP A 96 -16.05 -12.05 -40.85
N ARG A 97 -14.72 -12.23 -40.88
CA ARG A 97 -14.08 -13.56 -40.95
C ARG A 97 -14.23 -14.33 -39.64
N ALA A 98 -14.07 -13.68 -38.50
CA ALA A 98 -14.27 -14.31 -37.19
C ALA A 98 -15.73 -14.79 -37.01
N GLU A 99 -16.73 -14.02 -37.45
CA GLU A 99 -18.14 -14.48 -37.44
C GLU A 99 -18.35 -15.73 -38.31
N ARG A 100 -17.66 -15.83 -39.45
CA ARG A 100 -17.75 -16.99 -40.35
C ARG A 100 -17.10 -18.24 -39.74
N GLU A 101 -15.96 -18.11 -39.08
CA GLU A 101 -15.32 -19.23 -38.37
C GLU A 101 -16.17 -19.70 -37.19
N ALA A 102 -16.72 -18.79 -36.38
CA ALA A 102 -17.63 -19.16 -35.29
C ALA A 102 -18.87 -19.93 -35.79
N LYS A 103 -19.45 -19.52 -36.93
CA LYS A 103 -20.56 -20.25 -37.57
C LYS A 103 -20.15 -21.63 -38.08
N ARG A 104 -18.94 -21.75 -38.65
CA ARG A 104 -18.38 -23.03 -39.13
C ARG A 104 -18.20 -24.01 -37.97
N ASP A 105 -17.74 -23.53 -36.83
CA ASP A 105 -17.53 -24.30 -35.62
C ASP A 105 -18.82 -24.52 -34.80
N LYS A 106 -19.97 -24.05 -35.33
CA LYS A 106 -21.29 -24.08 -34.68
C LYS A 106 -21.30 -23.48 -33.27
N ALA A 107 -20.43 -22.50 -33.03
CA ALA A 107 -20.36 -21.78 -31.77
C ALA A 107 -21.55 -20.81 -31.62
N GLU A 108 -22.12 -20.73 -30.43
CA GLU A 108 -23.24 -19.81 -30.12
C GLU A 108 -22.81 -18.33 -30.17
N ARG A 109 -21.54 -18.06 -29.87
CA ARG A 109 -20.93 -16.73 -29.88
C ARG A 109 -19.54 -16.76 -30.52
N VAL A 110 -19.10 -15.60 -31.03
CA VAL A 110 -17.74 -15.43 -31.56
C VAL A 110 -16.77 -15.29 -30.39
N GLY A 111 -15.92 -16.30 -30.22
CA GLY A 111 -14.88 -16.32 -29.18
C GLY A 111 -13.46 -16.12 -29.70
N ILE A 112 -12.49 -16.15 -28.80
CA ILE A 112 -11.06 -15.92 -29.09
C ILE A 112 -10.53 -16.89 -30.15
N ALA A 113 -10.96 -18.14 -30.12
CA ALA A 113 -10.54 -19.14 -31.11
C ALA A 113 -10.89 -18.72 -32.55
N ALA A 114 -12.13 -18.27 -32.78
CA ALA A 114 -12.58 -17.79 -34.08
C ALA A 114 -11.84 -16.51 -34.51
N LEU A 115 -11.50 -15.64 -33.55
CA LEU A 115 -10.72 -14.43 -33.80
C LEU A 115 -9.27 -14.75 -34.20
N LEU A 116 -8.62 -15.70 -33.53
CA LEU A 116 -7.27 -16.16 -33.87
C LEU A 116 -7.23 -16.84 -35.25
N HIS A 117 -8.23 -17.67 -35.57
CA HIS A 117 -8.37 -18.24 -36.90
C HIS A 117 -8.54 -17.18 -37.98
N ALA A 118 -9.31 -16.11 -37.71
CA ALA A 118 -9.46 -15.00 -38.63
C ALA A 118 -8.15 -14.21 -38.80
N LEU A 119 -7.37 -13.97 -37.73
CA LEU A 119 -6.07 -13.30 -37.81
C LEU A 119 -5.09 -14.09 -38.68
N ALA A 120 -5.02 -15.42 -38.52
CA ALA A 120 -4.16 -16.31 -39.30
C ALA A 120 -4.51 -16.37 -40.80
N GLN A 121 -5.71 -15.92 -41.19
CA GLN A 121 -6.12 -15.83 -42.59
C GLN A 121 -5.65 -14.55 -43.29
N GLU A 122 -5.10 -13.57 -42.56
CA GLU A 122 -4.57 -12.35 -43.15
C GLU A 122 -3.20 -12.61 -43.76
N ILE A 123 -3.13 -12.96 -45.05
CA ILE A 123 -1.85 -13.29 -45.72
C ILE A 123 -1.10 -12.02 -46.20
N ARG A 124 -1.83 -10.97 -46.59
CA ARG A 124 -1.28 -9.76 -47.26
C ARG A 124 -1.47 -8.49 -46.44
N GLY A 125 -1.06 -8.52 -45.17
CA GLY A 125 -1.12 -7.36 -44.27
C GLY A 125 -0.14 -7.44 -43.09
N PRO A 126 -0.08 -6.40 -42.23
CA PRO A 126 0.89 -6.33 -41.14
C PRO A 126 0.82 -7.52 -40.17
N VAL A 127 -0.38 -8.05 -39.91
CA VAL A 127 -0.56 -9.27 -39.09
C VAL A 127 0.05 -10.48 -39.80
N GLY A 128 -0.21 -10.64 -41.10
CA GLY A 128 0.35 -11.72 -41.90
C GLY A 128 1.88 -11.72 -41.95
N GLN A 129 2.50 -10.53 -42.01
CA GLN A 129 3.96 -10.39 -41.94
C GLN A 129 4.49 -10.90 -40.59
N VAL A 130 3.89 -10.45 -39.48
CA VAL A 130 4.29 -10.90 -38.14
C VAL A 130 4.11 -12.41 -37.98
N LEU A 131 2.99 -12.97 -38.43
CA LEU A 131 2.71 -14.41 -38.31
C LEU A 131 3.59 -15.27 -39.23
N SER A 132 3.97 -14.75 -40.40
CA SER A 132 4.80 -15.49 -41.37
C SER A 132 6.23 -15.75 -40.88
N GLU A 133 6.78 -14.88 -40.01
CA GLU A 133 8.09 -15.09 -39.36
C GLU A 133 8.11 -16.39 -38.53
N PHE A 134 6.96 -16.75 -37.96
CA PHE A 134 6.77 -17.98 -37.18
C PHE A 134 6.15 -19.12 -37.99
N ARG A 135 6.04 -18.98 -39.32
CA ARG A 135 5.39 -19.94 -40.23
C ARG A 135 3.92 -20.23 -39.89
N ILE A 136 3.25 -19.29 -39.21
CA ILE A 136 1.83 -19.39 -38.87
C ILE A 136 1.02 -18.84 -40.05
N GLY A 137 0.33 -19.74 -40.75
CA GLY A 137 -0.57 -19.41 -41.86
C GLY A 137 -2.02 -19.79 -41.57
N PRO A 138 -2.91 -19.73 -42.59
CA PRO A 138 -4.32 -20.11 -42.44
C PRO A 138 -4.47 -21.52 -41.86
N GLY A 139 -5.15 -21.64 -40.72
CA GLY A 139 -5.32 -22.91 -40.02
C GLY A 139 -4.20 -23.28 -39.04
N GLY A 140 -3.12 -22.49 -38.97
CA GLY A 140 -1.95 -22.75 -38.12
C GLY A 140 -2.22 -22.75 -36.61
N PHE A 141 -3.38 -22.24 -36.16
CA PHE A 141 -3.78 -22.32 -34.74
C PHE A 141 -4.66 -23.53 -34.40
N ARG A 142 -5.17 -24.29 -35.37
CA ARG A 142 -6.20 -25.33 -35.13
C ARG A 142 -5.76 -26.39 -34.12
N ASP A 143 -4.51 -26.84 -34.22
CA ASP A 143 -3.97 -27.87 -33.34
C ASP A 143 -3.59 -27.33 -31.93
N HIS A 144 -3.61 -26.00 -31.77
CA HIS A 144 -3.15 -25.30 -30.55
C HIS A 144 -4.26 -24.59 -29.79
N ILE A 145 -5.47 -24.44 -30.36
CA ILE A 145 -6.62 -23.78 -29.71
C ILE A 145 -6.99 -24.43 -28.37
N GLY A 146 -6.74 -25.74 -28.19
CA GLY A 146 -6.98 -26.45 -26.93
C GLY A 146 -6.19 -25.92 -25.73
N GLU A 147 -5.17 -25.07 -25.94
CA GLU A 147 -4.47 -24.36 -24.86
C GLU A 147 -5.35 -23.28 -24.20
N LEU A 148 -6.36 -22.74 -24.88
CA LEU A 148 -7.29 -21.76 -24.30
C LEU A 148 -8.05 -22.32 -23.10
N ASP A 149 -8.39 -23.61 -23.13
CA ASP A 149 -9.14 -24.27 -22.06
C ASP A 149 -8.26 -24.73 -20.88
N LYS A 150 -6.93 -24.77 -21.06
CA LYS A 150 -5.97 -25.20 -20.03
C LYS A 150 -5.58 -24.08 -19.07
N VAL A 151 -5.82 -22.83 -19.46
CA VAL A 151 -5.62 -21.67 -18.59
C VAL A 151 -6.82 -21.55 -17.64
N PRO A 152 -6.62 -21.54 -16.31
CA PRO A 152 -7.72 -21.38 -15.36
C PRO A 152 -8.50 -20.10 -15.67
N LYS A 153 -9.83 -20.19 -15.81
CA LYS A 153 -10.75 -19.06 -16.07
C LYS A 153 -10.84 -18.04 -14.91
N GLY A 154 -9.81 -17.94 -14.08
CA GLY A 154 -9.73 -17.07 -12.90
C GLY A 154 -8.53 -16.11 -12.90
N LEU A 155 -7.79 -15.97 -14.01
CA LEU A 155 -6.64 -15.07 -14.12
C LEU A 155 -6.79 -14.01 -15.24
N THR A 156 -7.97 -13.90 -15.84
CA THR A 156 -8.38 -12.73 -16.64
C THR A 156 -9.41 -11.94 -15.82
N GLY A 157 -9.22 -10.63 -15.76
CA GLY A 157 -9.87 -9.71 -14.82
C GLY A 157 -11.37 -9.98 -14.62
N THR A 158 -11.75 -10.10 -13.36
CA THR A 158 -13.13 -10.16 -12.86
C THR A 158 -13.99 -9.09 -13.50
N GLY A 159 -14.87 -9.50 -14.40
CA GLY A 159 -15.74 -8.61 -15.15
C GLY A 159 -16.92 -9.33 -15.79
N ALA A 160 -17.58 -10.22 -15.05
CA ALA A 160 -18.92 -10.70 -15.38
C ALA A 160 -19.62 -11.19 -14.09
N ALA A 161 -20.24 -10.27 -13.35
CA ALA A 161 -21.31 -10.65 -12.44
C ALA A 161 -22.54 -11.02 -13.28
N SER A 162 -22.95 -12.27 -13.13
CA SER A 162 -24.22 -12.82 -13.56
C SER A 162 -25.40 -11.93 -13.17
N SER A 163 -26.34 -11.77 -14.10
CA SER A 163 -27.71 -11.29 -13.83
C SER A 163 -28.38 -12.20 -12.78
N GLY A 164 -28.45 -11.72 -11.54
CA GLY A 164 -29.15 -12.32 -10.40
C GLY A 164 -28.85 -11.52 -9.14
N GLY A 165 -29.87 -11.01 -8.46
CA GLY A 165 -29.78 -9.91 -7.48
C GLY A 165 -28.80 -10.11 -6.31
N GLY A 166 -27.99 -9.07 -6.05
CA GLY A 166 -27.02 -8.89 -4.96
C GLY A 166 -26.15 -7.63 -5.21
N PRO A 167 -25.48 -7.02 -4.20
CA PRO A 167 -24.92 -5.67 -4.30
C PRO A 167 -23.93 -5.45 -5.45
N ASP A 168 -24.02 -4.26 -6.06
CA ASP A 168 -23.51 -3.84 -7.38
C ASP A 168 -22.00 -4.00 -7.64
N SER A 169 -21.63 -4.13 -8.92
CA SER A 169 -20.25 -4.14 -9.44
C SER A 169 -19.37 -2.92 -9.10
N TYR A 170 -19.94 -1.87 -8.49
CA TYR A 170 -19.23 -0.63 -8.15
C TYR A 170 -19.30 -0.25 -6.66
N THR A 171 -20.07 -1.00 -5.85
CA THR A 171 -20.25 -0.68 -4.43
C THR A 171 -20.07 -1.92 -3.56
N ARG A 172 -19.49 -1.73 -2.38
CA ARG A 172 -19.30 -2.78 -1.38
C ARG A 172 -20.15 -2.50 -0.15
N ASP A 173 -20.91 -3.49 0.34
CA ASP A 173 -21.76 -3.33 1.52
C ASP A 173 -20.96 -3.57 2.81
N LEU A 174 -20.65 -2.47 3.51
CA LEU A 174 -19.87 -2.51 4.74
C LEU A 174 -20.66 -3.07 5.93
N VAL A 175 -22.00 -2.97 5.94
CA VAL A 175 -22.82 -3.54 7.02
C VAL A 175 -22.89 -5.06 6.87
N ALA A 176 -22.98 -5.56 5.63
CA ALA A 176 -22.89 -6.98 5.36
C ALA A 176 -21.54 -7.56 5.80
N ASP A 177 -20.44 -6.86 5.46
CA ASP A 177 -19.09 -7.24 5.88
C ASP A 177 -18.88 -7.22 7.40
N ALA A 178 -19.47 -6.22 8.08
CA ALA A 178 -19.46 -6.14 9.54
C ALA A 178 -20.17 -7.34 10.18
N ARG A 179 -21.33 -7.76 9.64
CA ARG A 179 -22.06 -8.95 10.10
C ARG A 179 -21.28 -10.25 9.88
N ALA A 180 -20.38 -10.27 8.89
CA ALA A 180 -19.50 -11.40 8.60
C ALA A 180 -18.20 -11.42 9.43
N ASP A 181 -18.03 -10.50 10.39
CA ASP A 181 -16.84 -10.36 11.26
C ASP A 181 -15.51 -10.21 10.50
N THR A 182 -15.57 -9.65 9.28
CA THR A 182 -14.39 -9.50 8.43
C THR A 182 -13.49 -8.34 8.88
N PHE A 183 -14.05 -7.30 9.49
CA PHE A 183 -13.30 -6.11 9.92
C PHE A 183 -12.45 -6.33 11.16
N ASP A 184 -11.32 -5.63 11.22
CA ASP A 184 -10.55 -5.51 12.45
C ASP A 184 -11.33 -4.77 13.54
N PRO A 185 -11.08 -5.08 14.83
CA PRO A 185 -11.77 -4.42 15.92
C PRO A 185 -11.50 -2.91 15.90
N VAL A 186 -12.54 -2.14 16.14
CA VAL A 186 -12.46 -0.67 16.22
C VAL A 186 -12.24 -0.26 17.67
N ILE A 187 -11.11 0.39 17.93
CA ILE A 187 -10.64 0.71 19.29
C ILE A 187 -10.49 2.23 19.42
N GLY A 188 -11.01 2.80 20.51
CA GLY A 188 -10.76 4.20 20.89
C GLY A 188 -11.37 5.27 19.96
N ARG A 189 -12.38 4.93 19.15
CA ARG A 189 -13.00 5.85 18.16
C ARG A 189 -14.47 6.18 18.42
N ASP A 190 -14.94 5.98 19.64
CA ASP A 190 -16.36 6.16 20.01
C ASP A 190 -16.87 7.59 19.82
N MET A 191 -16.03 8.59 20.10
CA MET A 191 -16.39 10.01 20.02
C MET A 191 -16.60 10.44 18.58
N GLU A 192 -15.73 10.00 17.67
CA GLU A 192 -15.78 10.28 16.24
C GLU A 192 -16.97 9.56 15.59
N ILE A 193 -17.23 8.30 15.95
CA ILE A 193 -18.41 7.57 15.47
C ILE A 193 -19.69 8.22 15.98
N ARG A 194 -19.74 8.65 17.26
CA ARG A 194 -20.87 9.40 17.80
C ARG A 194 -21.07 10.72 17.05
N ARG A 195 -19.99 11.41 16.70
CA ARG A 195 -20.05 12.64 15.89
C ARG A 195 -20.60 12.37 14.49
N LEU A 196 -20.23 11.26 13.85
CA LEU A 196 -20.82 10.85 12.57
C LEU A 196 -22.33 10.63 12.68
N LEU A 197 -22.78 9.88 13.69
CA LEU A 197 -24.21 9.63 13.93
C LEU A 197 -24.97 10.94 14.14
N GLN A 198 -24.42 11.87 14.93
CA GLN A 198 -25.01 13.20 15.13
C GLN A 198 -25.15 13.98 13.84
N ILE A 199 -24.16 13.90 12.94
CA ILE A 199 -24.21 14.59 11.65
C ILE A 199 -25.26 13.96 10.74
N LEU A 200 -25.30 12.62 10.66
CA LEU A 200 -26.24 11.87 9.83
C LEU A 200 -27.70 12.13 10.22
N GLU A 201 -27.99 12.38 11.50
CA GLU A 201 -29.33 12.71 12.01
C GLU A 201 -29.75 14.17 11.82
N ARG A 202 -28.89 15.03 11.26
CA ARG A 202 -29.26 16.44 11.05
C ARG A 202 -30.34 16.56 9.98
N ARG A 203 -31.24 17.52 10.14
CA ARG A 203 -32.20 17.90 9.08
C ARG A 203 -31.54 18.56 7.86
N PHE A 204 -30.45 19.31 8.09
CA PHE A 204 -29.68 19.99 7.04
C PHE A 204 -28.19 19.82 7.31
N LYS A 205 -27.39 19.78 6.24
CA LYS A 205 -25.95 19.50 6.27
C LYS A 205 -25.64 18.15 6.94
N ASN A 206 -26.36 17.12 6.52
CA ASN A 206 -26.29 15.75 7.03
C ASN A 206 -25.33 14.84 6.27
N HIS A 207 -24.49 15.42 5.40
CA HIS A 207 -23.41 14.72 4.73
C HIS A 207 -22.12 14.88 5.55
N PRO A 208 -21.69 13.87 6.33
CA PRO A 208 -20.43 13.97 7.07
C PRO A 208 -19.22 13.96 6.16
N MET A 209 -18.21 14.77 6.49
CA MET A 209 -16.90 14.73 5.85
C MET A 209 -15.79 14.63 6.89
N ILE A 210 -14.97 13.60 6.77
CA ILE A 210 -13.80 13.38 7.62
C ILE A 210 -12.57 13.99 6.94
N MET A 211 -11.93 14.96 7.60
CA MET A 211 -10.83 15.75 7.02
C MET A 211 -9.53 15.50 7.79
N ARG A 212 -8.54 14.88 7.16
CA ARG A 212 -7.17 14.68 7.69
C ARG A 212 -6.22 14.03 6.69
N GLU A 213 -4.97 13.85 7.04
CA GLU A 213 -3.99 13.09 6.27
C GLU A 213 -4.35 11.57 6.28
N PRO A 214 -3.87 10.78 5.30
CA PRO A 214 -4.03 9.31 5.32
C PRO A 214 -3.35 8.69 6.55
N GLY A 215 -3.80 7.50 6.96
CA GLY A 215 -3.19 6.74 8.04
C GLY A 215 -3.75 7.00 9.45
N VAL A 216 -4.52 8.07 9.67
CA VAL A 216 -5.11 8.38 11.00
C VAL A 216 -6.26 7.44 11.45
N GLY A 217 -6.71 6.53 10.58
CA GLY A 217 -7.82 5.60 10.87
C GLY A 217 -9.22 6.11 10.47
N LYS A 218 -9.33 6.88 9.38
CA LYS A 218 -10.64 7.33 8.86
C LYS A 218 -11.53 6.15 8.44
N THR A 219 -10.97 5.20 7.70
CA THR A 219 -11.65 3.96 7.29
C THR A 219 -12.09 3.14 8.51
N THR A 220 -11.29 3.12 9.57
CA THR A 220 -11.64 2.46 10.84
C THR A 220 -12.91 3.05 11.47
N ILE A 221 -13.09 4.37 11.41
CA ILE A 221 -14.30 5.03 11.91
C ILE A 221 -15.52 4.66 11.06
N ILE A 222 -15.36 4.55 9.74
CA ILE A 222 -16.43 4.13 8.82
C ILE A 222 -16.85 2.67 9.12
N ARG A 223 -15.87 1.78 9.28
CA ARG A 223 -16.11 0.39 9.69
C ARG A 223 -16.77 0.32 11.08
N GLY A 224 -16.39 1.21 12.00
CA GLY A 224 -17.02 1.33 13.32
C GLY A 224 -18.49 1.74 13.25
N LEU A 225 -18.84 2.65 12.33
CA LEU A 225 -20.23 2.96 12.02
C LEU A 225 -20.97 1.74 11.46
N ALA A 226 -20.35 1.00 10.54
CA ALA A 226 -20.94 -0.23 9.99
C ALA A 226 -21.23 -1.28 11.07
N LEU A 227 -20.28 -1.50 11.99
CA LEU A 227 -20.44 -2.39 13.15
C LEU A 227 -21.59 -1.95 14.06
N ARG A 228 -21.71 -0.64 14.34
CA ARG A 228 -22.83 -0.10 15.12
C ARG A 228 -24.18 -0.34 14.43
N ILE A 229 -24.27 -0.08 13.13
CA ILE A 229 -25.50 -0.35 12.35
C ILE A 229 -25.83 -1.85 12.35
N ALA A 230 -24.83 -2.71 12.15
CA ALA A 230 -24.98 -4.16 12.16
C ALA A 230 -25.53 -4.69 13.50
N ASN A 231 -25.04 -4.12 14.61
CA ASN A 231 -25.43 -4.48 15.97
C ASN A 231 -26.72 -3.78 16.45
N GLY A 232 -27.27 -2.85 15.67
CA GLY A 232 -28.41 -2.03 16.07
C GLY A 232 -28.10 -0.97 17.14
N ASP A 233 -26.81 -0.68 17.38
CA ASP A 233 -26.34 0.38 18.29
C ASP A 233 -26.35 1.75 17.58
N VAL A 234 -27.50 2.13 17.04
CA VAL A 234 -27.71 3.39 16.30
C VAL A 234 -29.12 3.95 16.57
N PRO A 235 -29.35 5.26 16.34
CA PRO A 235 -30.70 5.84 16.38
C PRO A 235 -31.69 5.09 15.47
N THR A 236 -32.97 5.11 15.83
CA THR A 236 -34.03 4.37 15.11
C THR A 236 -34.11 4.69 13.62
N ASN A 237 -33.82 5.93 13.23
CA ASN A 237 -33.83 6.36 11.83
C ASN A 237 -32.68 5.73 11.01
N LEU A 238 -31.59 5.33 11.67
CA LEU A 238 -30.43 4.68 11.05
C LEU A 238 -30.46 3.16 11.25
N ALA A 239 -31.45 2.63 11.98
CA ALA A 239 -31.60 1.21 12.18
C ALA A 239 -31.90 0.54 10.83
N GLY A 240 -31.06 -0.43 10.45
CA GLY A 240 -31.18 -1.09 9.15
C GLY A 240 -30.69 -0.27 7.96
N ALA A 241 -30.05 0.88 8.19
CA ALA A 241 -29.40 1.65 7.13
C ALA A 241 -28.36 0.80 6.38
N ARG A 242 -28.19 1.08 5.08
CA ARG A 242 -27.15 0.45 4.25
C ARG A 242 -25.96 1.40 4.15
N LEU A 243 -24.76 0.87 4.40
CA LEU A 243 -23.51 1.61 4.25
C LEU A 243 -22.74 1.04 3.07
N LEU A 244 -22.75 1.75 1.95
CA LEU A 244 -22.23 1.27 0.67
C LEU A 244 -20.97 2.06 0.31
N GLU A 245 -19.83 1.39 0.25
CA GLU A 245 -18.55 1.97 -0.14
C GLU A 245 -18.41 1.99 -1.65
N LEU A 246 -18.15 3.18 -2.20
CA LEU A 246 -17.93 3.38 -3.61
C LEU A 246 -16.51 2.95 -4.00
N ASN A 247 -16.39 2.01 -4.91
CA ASN A 247 -15.10 1.66 -5.50
C ASN A 247 -14.75 2.67 -6.60
N THR A 248 -14.06 3.75 -6.21
CA THR A 248 -13.57 4.78 -7.13
C THR A 248 -12.66 4.20 -8.21
N GLY A 249 -11.83 3.21 -7.85
CA GLY A 249 -10.99 2.46 -8.80
C GLY A 249 -11.81 1.77 -9.89
N ALA A 250 -12.91 1.08 -9.53
CA ALA A 250 -13.81 0.43 -10.48
C ALA A 250 -14.61 1.42 -11.34
N LEU A 251 -14.90 2.61 -10.82
CA LEU A 251 -15.54 3.69 -11.59
C LEU A 251 -14.60 4.25 -12.66
N VAL A 252 -13.33 4.45 -12.30
CA VAL A 252 -12.29 5.01 -13.19
C VAL A 252 -11.75 3.95 -14.15
N ALA A 253 -11.68 2.68 -13.73
CA ALA A 253 -11.20 1.57 -14.55
C ALA A 253 -12.03 1.44 -15.84
N GLY A 254 -11.36 1.52 -16.98
CA GLY A 254 -11.99 1.42 -18.30
C GLY A 254 -12.90 2.60 -18.66
N ALA A 255 -12.85 3.74 -17.96
CA ALA A 255 -13.48 4.97 -18.41
C ALA A 255 -12.52 5.72 -19.34
N LYS A 256 -12.89 5.89 -20.61
CA LYS A 256 -12.04 6.55 -21.63
C LYS A 256 -12.48 7.96 -21.96
N LEU A 257 -13.71 8.34 -21.58
CA LEU A 257 -14.30 9.66 -21.87
C LEU A 257 -14.84 10.32 -20.60
N ARG A 258 -14.73 11.66 -20.57
CA ARG A 258 -15.09 12.53 -19.43
C ARG A 258 -16.51 12.30 -18.87
N GLY A 259 -17.47 11.87 -19.71
CA GLY A 259 -18.87 11.64 -19.31
C GLY A 259 -19.22 10.22 -18.86
N GLU A 260 -18.34 9.23 -19.02
CA GLU A 260 -18.64 7.84 -18.63
C GLU A 260 -18.61 7.65 -17.12
N ILE A 261 -17.67 8.31 -16.43
CA ILE A 261 -17.60 8.30 -14.96
C ILE A 261 -18.86 8.94 -14.38
N GLU A 262 -19.29 10.06 -14.97
CA GLU A 262 -20.51 10.77 -14.61
C GLU A 262 -21.75 9.90 -14.80
N LEU A 263 -21.88 9.19 -15.92
CA LEU A 263 -22.98 8.26 -16.19
C LEU A 263 -22.96 7.05 -15.25
N ARG A 264 -21.78 6.50 -14.94
CA ARG A 264 -21.64 5.39 -13.98
C ARG A 264 -22.01 5.82 -12.57
N LEU A 265 -21.50 6.97 -12.12
CA LEU A 265 -21.83 7.55 -10.83
C LEU A 265 -23.32 7.88 -10.73
N LYS A 266 -23.90 8.46 -11.78
CA LYS A 266 -25.34 8.70 -11.88
C LYS A 266 -26.13 7.40 -11.78
N SER A 267 -25.70 6.34 -12.47
CA SER A 267 -26.36 5.03 -12.39
C SER A 267 -26.30 4.41 -10.98
N VAL A 268 -25.19 4.58 -10.26
CA VAL A 268 -25.11 4.17 -8.85
C VAL A 268 -26.12 4.97 -8.03
N ILE A 269 -26.15 6.28 -8.18
CA ILE A 269 -27.00 7.14 -7.35
C ILE A 269 -28.49 6.95 -7.67
N ASP A 270 -28.89 6.90 -8.93
CA ASP A 270 -30.28 6.69 -9.34
C ASP A 270 -30.84 5.37 -8.76
N ARG A 271 -29.99 4.34 -8.64
CA ARG A 271 -30.36 3.07 -7.99
C ARG A 271 -30.51 3.21 -6.48
N LEU A 272 -29.60 3.93 -5.82
CA LEU A 272 -29.69 4.20 -4.38
C LEU A 272 -30.93 5.02 -4.03
N SER A 273 -31.26 6.04 -4.83
CA SER A 273 -32.49 6.82 -4.66
C SER A 273 -33.76 5.98 -4.89
N ALA A 274 -33.71 4.95 -5.73
CA ALA A 274 -34.84 4.05 -5.97
C ALA A 274 -35.07 3.04 -4.84
N MET A 275 -34.06 2.75 -4.02
CA MET A 275 -34.17 1.84 -2.88
C MET A 275 -34.79 2.58 -1.68
N GLN A 276 -36.11 2.53 -1.54
CA GLN A 276 -36.84 3.24 -0.47
C GLN A 276 -36.99 2.45 0.84
N ASP A 277 -36.56 1.19 0.88
CA ASP A 277 -36.78 0.29 2.03
C ASP A 277 -35.92 0.65 3.26
N ALA A 278 -34.83 1.39 3.07
CA ALA A 278 -33.88 1.75 4.11
C ALA A 278 -33.12 3.03 3.76
N GLU A 279 -32.59 3.71 4.77
CA GLU A 279 -31.65 4.82 4.59
C GLU A 279 -30.36 4.33 3.91
N ASN A 280 -30.02 4.94 2.78
CA ASN A 280 -28.81 4.61 2.02
C ASN A 280 -27.72 5.66 2.26
N ILE A 281 -26.59 5.20 2.78
CA ILE A 281 -25.40 6.01 3.03
C ILE A 281 -24.31 5.56 2.06
N LEU A 282 -23.95 6.44 1.13
CA LEU A 282 -22.83 6.24 0.20
C LEU A 282 -21.53 6.72 0.84
N VAL A 283 -20.58 5.82 1.04
CA VAL A 283 -19.23 6.13 1.48
C VAL A 283 -18.35 6.41 0.26
N VAL A 284 -17.71 7.57 0.26
CA VAL A 284 -16.74 7.96 -0.78
C VAL A 284 -15.43 8.33 -0.10
N GLU A 285 -14.48 7.41 -0.15
CA GLU A 285 -13.12 7.70 0.29
C GLU A 285 -12.40 8.59 -0.73
N GLU A 286 -11.49 9.43 -0.24
CA GLU A 286 -10.74 10.38 -1.06
C GLU A 286 -11.63 11.24 -1.97
N PHE A 287 -12.69 11.83 -1.44
CA PHE A 287 -13.73 12.54 -2.19
C PHE A 287 -13.21 13.56 -3.21
N HIS A 288 -12.11 14.25 -2.90
CA HIS A 288 -11.40 15.16 -3.80
C HIS A 288 -10.90 14.51 -5.12
N SER A 289 -10.65 13.19 -5.14
CA SER A 289 -10.25 12.43 -6.33
C SER A 289 -11.29 12.49 -7.46
N LEU A 290 -12.58 12.62 -7.09
CA LEU A 290 -13.68 12.85 -8.03
C LEU A 290 -13.57 14.21 -8.74
N PHE A 291 -12.73 15.11 -8.22
CA PHE A 291 -12.48 16.46 -8.70
C PHE A 291 -11.00 16.65 -9.15
N GLY A 292 -10.26 15.60 -9.54
CA GLY A 292 -8.82 15.68 -9.86
C GLY A 292 -8.43 16.36 -11.19
N ARG A 293 -7.11 16.51 -11.47
CA ARG A 293 -6.52 17.24 -12.64
C ARG A 293 -6.80 16.61 -14.04
N GLY A 294 -7.36 15.41 -14.12
CA GLY A 294 -7.88 14.81 -15.38
C GLY A 294 -9.39 15.02 -15.59
N VAL A 295 -10.10 15.39 -14.53
CA VAL A 295 -11.52 15.75 -14.54
C VAL A 295 -11.60 17.27 -14.64
N THR A 296 -11.27 17.82 -15.81
CA THR A 296 -11.48 19.24 -16.07
C THR A 296 -12.95 19.47 -16.43
N GLY A 297 -13.79 19.68 -15.41
CA GLY A 297 -15.20 20.06 -15.58
C GLY A 297 -15.97 20.17 -14.26
N SER A 298 -16.98 21.03 -14.22
CA SER A 298 -17.97 21.18 -13.14
C SER A 298 -18.95 20.00 -13.04
N GLY A 299 -18.88 19.01 -13.93
CA GLY A 299 -19.96 18.04 -14.18
C GLY A 299 -20.27 17.08 -13.03
N VAL A 300 -19.26 16.60 -12.29
CA VAL A 300 -19.51 15.79 -11.07
C VAL A 300 -20.16 16.64 -9.97
N GLY A 301 -19.69 17.88 -9.78
CA GLY A 301 -20.29 18.82 -8.83
C GLY A 301 -21.74 19.15 -9.18
N GLU A 302 -22.04 19.34 -10.47
CA GLU A 302 -23.38 19.57 -11.00
C GLU A 302 -24.30 18.36 -10.84
N LEU A 303 -23.80 17.13 -11.01
CA LEU A 303 -24.55 15.91 -10.71
C LEU A 303 -24.88 15.76 -9.23
N LEU A 304 -23.93 16.08 -8.35
CA LEU A 304 -24.11 15.90 -6.90
C LEU A 304 -25.01 16.98 -6.28
N LYS A 305 -25.03 18.21 -6.80
CA LYS A 305 -25.80 19.34 -6.23
C LYS A 305 -27.30 19.04 -6.01
N PRO A 306 -28.06 18.50 -7.00
CA PRO A 306 -29.45 18.12 -6.80
C PRO A 306 -29.62 17.09 -5.68
N LEU A 307 -28.75 16.09 -5.64
CA LEU A 307 -28.82 14.96 -4.70
C LEU A 307 -28.52 15.39 -3.26
N LEU A 308 -27.47 16.21 -3.09
CA LEU A 308 -27.11 16.83 -1.83
C LEU A 308 -28.17 17.79 -1.31
N SER A 309 -29.02 18.34 -2.20
CA SER A 309 -30.08 19.28 -1.82
C SER A 309 -31.39 18.59 -1.46
N ARG A 310 -31.67 17.44 -2.07
CA ARG A 310 -32.88 16.64 -1.76
C ARG A 310 -32.67 15.63 -0.63
N SER A 311 -31.42 15.35 -0.27
CA SER A 311 -31.04 14.38 0.78
C SER A 311 -31.60 12.98 0.55
N GLU A 312 -31.89 12.61 -0.71
CA GLU A 312 -32.36 11.28 -1.10
C GLU A 312 -31.30 10.20 -0.82
N VAL A 313 -30.02 10.57 -0.89
CA VAL A 313 -28.88 9.71 -0.53
C VAL A 313 -27.94 10.52 0.36
N ARG A 314 -27.56 9.96 1.50
CA ARG A 314 -26.56 10.56 2.41
C ARG A 314 -25.18 10.18 1.92
N ILE A 315 -24.23 11.11 2.02
CA ILE A 315 -22.85 10.88 1.58
C ILE A 315 -21.93 11.05 2.78
N LEU A 316 -21.16 10.00 3.09
CA LEU A 316 -20.06 10.04 4.03
C LEU A 316 -18.76 10.12 3.22
N ALA A 317 -18.05 11.23 3.33
CA ALA A 317 -16.84 11.48 2.56
C ALA A 317 -15.58 11.48 3.44
N THR A 318 -14.44 11.06 2.89
CA THR A 318 -13.12 11.32 3.49
C THR A 318 -12.27 12.14 2.54
N THR A 319 -11.43 13.04 3.07
CA THR A 319 -10.48 13.82 2.25
C THR A 319 -9.33 14.34 3.11
N THR A 320 -8.32 14.94 2.47
CA THR A 320 -7.19 15.62 3.12
C THR A 320 -7.46 17.10 3.28
N THR A 321 -6.67 17.76 4.13
CA THR A 321 -6.74 19.21 4.32
C THR A 321 -6.56 19.95 2.98
N GLU A 322 -5.59 19.51 2.17
CA GLU A 322 -5.38 20.01 0.81
C GLU A 322 -6.55 19.66 -0.14
N GLY A 323 -7.09 18.45 -0.04
CA GLY A 323 -8.24 18.03 -0.84
C GLY A 323 -9.48 18.90 -0.62
N VAL A 324 -9.72 19.37 0.62
CA VAL A 324 -10.78 20.35 0.91
C VAL A 324 -10.57 21.65 0.14
N GLN A 325 -9.34 22.16 0.11
CA GLN A 325 -9.00 23.37 -0.62
C GLN A 325 -9.23 23.18 -2.13
N GLN A 326 -8.76 22.07 -2.69
CA GLN A 326 -8.95 21.74 -4.10
C GLN A 326 -10.43 21.66 -4.50
N ILE A 327 -11.27 21.05 -3.65
CA ILE A 327 -12.72 20.99 -3.89
C ILE A 327 -13.33 22.40 -3.79
N ASN A 328 -12.93 23.20 -2.80
CA ASN A 328 -13.50 24.53 -2.58
C ASN A 328 -13.18 25.52 -3.72
N GLU A 329 -11.97 25.45 -4.27
CA GLU A 329 -11.55 26.24 -5.45
C GLU A 329 -12.36 25.89 -6.69
N ARG A 330 -12.72 24.61 -6.86
CA ARG A 330 -13.50 24.13 -8.02
C ARG A 330 -15.00 24.33 -7.85
N ASP A 331 -15.55 23.96 -6.70
CA ASP A 331 -16.99 24.02 -6.43
C ASP A 331 -17.31 24.12 -4.92
N GLY A 332 -17.14 25.33 -4.36
CA GLY A 332 -17.49 25.60 -2.96
C GLY A 332 -18.97 25.39 -2.61
N ALA A 333 -19.89 25.31 -3.58
CA ALA A 333 -21.30 25.06 -3.30
C ALA A 333 -21.56 23.62 -2.81
N VAL A 334 -20.79 22.64 -3.30
CA VAL A 334 -20.80 21.25 -2.83
C VAL A 334 -20.36 21.20 -1.36
N MET A 335 -19.26 21.87 -1.02
CA MET A 335 -18.73 21.90 0.35
C MET A 335 -19.71 22.47 1.37
N ARG A 336 -20.54 23.45 0.98
CA ARG A 336 -21.58 24.03 1.87
C ARG A 336 -22.65 23.02 2.31
N ARG A 337 -22.75 21.86 1.66
CA ARG A 337 -23.69 20.77 2.00
C ARG A 337 -23.10 19.75 2.97
N PHE A 338 -21.77 19.70 3.10
CA PHE A 338 -21.11 18.81 4.04
C PHE A 338 -20.97 19.44 5.43
N SER A 339 -20.98 18.59 6.46
CA SER A 339 -20.53 18.90 7.80
C SER A 339 -19.18 18.24 8.02
N GLY A 340 -18.11 19.02 7.86
CA GLY A 340 -16.76 18.56 8.12
C GLY A 340 -16.45 18.42 9.61
N PHE A 341 -15.70 17.40 9.98
CA PHE A 341 -14.97 17.38 11.24
C PHE A 341 -13.57 16.78 11.02
N THR A 342 -12.60 17.31 11.76
CA THR A 342 -11.23 16.81 11.78
C THR A 342 -11.09 15.77 12.87
N ILE A 343 -10.23 14.79 12.63
CA ILE A 343 -9.82 13.80 13.63
C ILE A 343 -8.38 14.10 13.96
N ASP A 344 -7.96 13.94 15.20
CA ASP A 344 -6.54 14.02 15.52
C ASP A 344 -5.89 12.64 15.45
N PRO A 345 -4.62 12.55 14.98
CA PRO A 345 -3.85 11.32 15.10
C PRO A 345 -3.89 10.85 16.57
N PRO A 346 -3.97 9.54 16.82
CA PRO A 346 -4.01 9.03 18.18
C PRO A 346 -2.72 9.41 18.92
N SER A 347 -2.84 9.62 20.23
CA SER A 347 -1.67 9.72 21.10
C SER A 347 -0.87 8.41 21.08
N ASN A 348 0.36 8.43 21.61
CA ASN A 348 1.16 7.20 21.69
C ASN A 348 0.43 6.11 22.49
N ASP A 349 -0.23 6.48 23.59
CA ASP A 349 -0.97 5.55 24.44
C ASP A 349 -2.19 4.99 23.71
N GLN A 350 -2.94 5.83 23.00
CA GLN A 350 -4.07 5.41 22.17
C GLN A 350 -3.63 4.50 21.03
N ALA A 351 -2.51 4.80 20.37
CA ALA A 351 -1.95 3.97 19.32
C ALA A 351 -1.51 2.60 19.86
N GLN A 352 -0.90 2.55 21.05
CA GLN A 352 -0.57 1.28 21.73
C GLN A 352 -1.83 0.46 22.04
N GLU A 353 -2.90 1.08 22.55
CA GLU A 353 -4.18 0.40 22.78
C GLU A 353 -4.78 -0.17 21.48
N ILE A 354 -4.72 0.59 20.39
CA ILE A 354 -5.13 0.14 19.05
C ILE A 354 -4.31 -1.09 18.63
N LEU A 355 -2.97 -1.00 18.71
CA LEU A 355 -2.08 -2.10 18.36
C LEU A 355 -2.33 -3.35 19.21
N ARG A 356 -2.54 -3.22 20.52
CA ARG A 356 -2.87 -4.35 21.41
C ARG A 356 -4.14 -5.07 20.96
N GLY A 357 -5.19 -4.33 20.62
CA GLY A 357 -6.45 -4.96 20.24
C GLY A 357 -6.41 -5.64 18.87
N ILE A 358 -5.58 -5.17 17.93
CA ILE A 358 -5.40 -5.83 16.62
C ILE A 358 -4.29 -6.91 16.63
N ALA A 359 -3.36 -6.89 17.58
CA ALA A 359 -2.20 -7.78 17.64
C ALA A 359 -2.60 -9.25 17.48
N SER A 360 -3.65 -9.69 18.20
CA SER A 360 -4.18 -11.06 18.13
C SER A 360 -4.59 -11.54 16.72
N ARG A 361 -4.99 -10.64 15.81
CA ARG A 361 -5.28 -10.99 14.41
C ARG A 361 -3.98 -11.20 13.62
N TYR A 362 -3.00 -10.32 13.77
CA TYR A 362 -1.67 -10.46 13.16
C TYR A 362 -0.92 -11.69 13.67
N GLU A 363 -0.96 -11.96 14.98
CA GLU A 363 -0.39 -13.15 15.59
C GLU A 363 -0.96 -14.43 14.98
N ARG A 364 -2.29 -14.49 14.80
CA ARG A 364 -2.95 -15.63 14.14
C ARG A 364 -2.62 -15.75 12.66
N HIS A 365 -2.57 -14.62 11.95
CA HIS A 365 -2.28 -14.59 10.53
C HIS A 365 -0.84 -15.06 10.24
N HIS A 366 0.13 -14.47 10.94
CA HIS A 366 1.55 -14.75 10.78
C HIS A 366 2.03 -15.96 11.59
N LYS A 367 1.20 -16.51 12.48
CA LYS A 367 1.55 -17.61 13.38
C LYS A 367 2.80 -17.31 14.22
N VAL A 368 2.89 -16.08 14.69
CA VAL A 368 3.91 -15.58 15.62
C VAL A 368 3.21 -14.94 16.82
N ARG A 369 3.92 -14.67 17.90
CA ARG A 369 3.47 -13.83 19.01
C ARG A 369 4.11 -12.45 18.92
N ILE A 370 3.45 -11.43 19.45
CA ILE A 370 3.97 -10.07 19.49
C ILE A 370 4.15 -9.69 20.96
N ALA A 371 5.38 -9.37 21.37
CA ALA A 371 5.65 -8.94 22.73
C ALA A 371 5.07 -7.54 23.00
N GLU A 372 4.66 -7.28 24.24
CA GLU A 372 4.16 -5.95 24.65
C GLU A 372 5.21 -4.85 24.45
N SER A 373 6.49 -5.18 24.68
CA SER A 373 7.58 -4.24 24.43
C SER A 373 7.75 -3.97 22.93
N ALA A 374 7.48 -4.93 22.05
CA ALA A 374 7.49 -4.72 20.60
C ALA A 374 6.38 -3.76 20.15
N ILE A 375 5.18 -3.84 20.73
CA ILE A 375 4.08 -2.90 20.48
C ILE A 375 4.50 -1.48 20.87
N THR A 376 5.04 -1.33 22.08
CA THR A 376 5.50 -0.04 22.61
C THR A 376 6.60 0.56 21.73
N THR A 377 7.57 -0.26 21.33
CA THR A 377 8.68 0.12 20.46
C THR A 377 8.19 0.46 19.06
N ALA A 378 7.23 -0.28 18.49
CA ALA A 378 6.68 0.01 17.17
C ALA A 378 6.04 1.40 17.10
N VAL A 379 5.20 1.76 18.08
CA VAL A 379 4.60 3.10 18.14
C VAL A 379 5.67 4.18 18.29
N THR A 380 6.63 3.96 19.18
CA THR A 380 7.68 4.94 19.48
C THR A 380 8.59 5.19 18.28
N LEU A 381 9.05 4.12 17.63
CA LEU A 381 9.94 4.21 16.47
C LEU A 381 9.21 4.69 15.22
N ALA A 382 7.98 4.25 14.98
CA ALA A 382 7.18 4.73 13.84
C ALA A 382 6.99 6.25 13.91
N LYS A 383 6.59 6.77 15.08
CA LYS A 383 6.43 8.23 15.27
C LYS A 383 7.74 9.01 15.11
N ARG A 384 8.87 8.41 15.51
CA ARG A 384 10.16 9.10 15.53
C ARG A 384 10.88 9.08 14.19
N TYR A 385 10.84 7.95 13.49
CA TYR A 385 11.68 7.66 12.33
C TYR A 385 10.89 7.53 11.02
N VAL A 386 9.56 7.56 11.06
CA VAL A 386 8.70 7.49 9.86
C VAL A 386 7.78 8.73 9.82
N PRO A 387 8.33 9.95 9.64
CA PRO A 387 7.58 11.20 9.78
C PRO A 387 6.55 11.44 8.67
N ASP A 388 6.70 10.80 7.51
CA ASP A 388 5.80 10.95 6.36
C ASP A 388 4.49 10.15 6.51
N ARG A 389 4.33 9.40 7.62
CA ARG A 389 3.17 8.54 7.87
C ARG A 389 2.60 8.76 9.26
N GLU A 390 1.28 8.89 9.32
CA GLU A 390 0.57 9.13 10.57
C GLU A 390 0.36 7.85 11.39
N LEU A 391 0.24 8.02 12.71
CA LEU A 391 -0.27 6.97 13.58
C LEU A 391 -1.79 6.80 13.37
N PRO A 392 -2.36 5.59 13.55
CA PRO A 392 -1.67 4.35 13.93
C PRO A 392 -1.05 3.58 12.75
N ASP A 393 -1.34 3.96 11.49
CA ASP A 393 -0.98 3.19 10.29
C ASP A 393 0.50 2.81 10.22
N SER A 394 1.41 3.76 10.46
CA SER A 394 2.85 3.51 10.42
C SER A 394 3.31 2.45 11.44
N ALA A 395 2.68 2.40 12.62
CA ALA A 395 2.99 1.42 13.65
C ALA A 395 2.35 0.05 13.36
N VAL A 396 1.14 0.04 12.77
CA VAL A 396 0.47 -1.21 12.35
C VAL A 396 1.28 -1.91 11.26
N ASP A 397 1.68 -1.16 10.23
CA ASP A 397 2.47 -1.67 9.11
C ASP A 397 3.84 -2.18 9.58
N LEU A 398 4.48 -1.47 10.51
CA LEU A 398 5.74 -1.89 11.10
C LEU A 398 5.61 -3.22 11.87
N ILE A 399 4.53 -3.42 12.63
CA ILE A 399 4.25 -4.69 13.31
C ILE A 399 3.94 -5.79 12.30
N ASP A 400 3.17 -5.50 11.26
CA ASP A 400 2.80 -6.47 10.23
C ASP A 400 4.03 -7.01 9.49
N GLU A 401 4.89 -6.11 9.00
CA GLU A 401 6.12 -6.48 8.31
C GLU A 401 7.08 -7.22 9.25
N THR A 402 7.22 -6.77 10.50
CA THR A 402 8.07 -7.45 11.47
C THR A 402 7.56 -8.86 11.81
N ALA A 403 6.24 -9.04 11.92
CA ALA A 403 5.62 -10.35 12.13
C ALA A 403 5.80 -11.27 10.93
N ALA A 404 5.63 -10.75 9.71
CA ALA A 404 5.87 -11.48 8.47
C ALA A 404 7.32 -11.94 8.35
N ARG A 405 8.27 -11.04 8.61
CA ARG A 405 9.71 -11.35 8.66
C ARG A 405 10.00 -12.44 9.68
N LYS A 406 9.47 -12.29 10.90
CA LYS A 406 9.69 -13.27 11.97
C LYS A 406 9.13 -14.64 11.57
N ARG A 407 8.00 -14.68 10.88
CA ARG A 407 7.42 -15.92 10.34
C ARG A 407 8.37 -16.59 9.34
N VAL A 408 8.94 -15.82 8.40
CA VAL A 408 9.92 -16.33 7.44
C VAL A 408 11.18 -16.85 8.14
N GLU A 409 11.66 -16.17 9.19
CA GLU A 409 12.83 -16.64 9.96
C GLU A 409 12.57 -17.92 10.76
N VAL A 410 11.33 -18.11 11.23
CA VAL A 410 10.91 -19.29 12.00
C VAL A 410 10.71 -20.51 11.10
N ASP A 411 10.03 -20.33 9.96
CA ASP A 411 9.69 -21.43 9.05
C ASP A 411 10.78 -21.70 8.00
N GLY A 412 11.59 -20.69 7.70
CA GLY A 412 12.54 -20.66 6.60
C GLY A 412 13.69 -21.63 6.76
N VAL A 413 14.23 -22.05 5.63
CA VAL A 413 15.50 -22.79 5.57
C VAL A 413 16.62 -21.76 5.79
N PRO A 414 17.54 -21.97 6.75
CA PRO A 414 18.69 -21.08 6.92
C PRO A 414 19.46 -20.93 5.60
N ALA A 415 19.95 -19.73 5.30
CA ALA A 415 20.58 -19.43 4.00
C ALA A 415 21.74 -20.37 3.67
N GLU A 416 22.53 -20.77 4.67
CA GLU A 416 23.61 -21.75 4.52
C GLU A 416 23.09 -23.13 4.05
N VAL A 417 21.95 -23.56 4.60
CA VAL A 417 21.31 -24.84 4.27
C VAL A 417 20.68 -24.76 2.87
N ASP A 418 19.99 -23.66 2.55
CA ASP A 418 19.41 -23.46 1.21
C ASP A 418 20.49 -23.42 0.12
N HIS A 419 21.61 -22.72 0.38
CA HIS A 419 22.74 -22.68 -0.55
C HIS A 419 23.37 -24.06 -0.75
N ALA A 420 23.61 -24.82 0.33
CA ALA A 420 24.17 -26.17 0.24
C ALA A 420 23.22 -27.13 -0.50
N LEU A 421 21.91 -27.03 -0.27
CA LEU A 421 20.89 -27.80 -0.98
C LEU A 421 20.88 -27.50 -2.48
N ARG A 422 20.79 -26.22 -2.86
CA ARG A 422 20.79 -25.81 -4.27
C ARG A 422 22.08 -26.18 -4.98
N ARG A 423 23.23 -26.09 -4.31
CA ARG A 423 24.52 -26.52 -4.88
C ARG A 423 24.51 -28.02 -5.14
N LEU A 424 24.03 -28.83 -4.19
CA LEU A 424 23.92 -30.27 -4.37
C LEU A 424 22.96 -30.63 -5.52
N GLU A 425 21.77 -30.03 -5.58
CA GLU A 425 20.82 -30.23 -6.69
C GLU A 425 21.42 -29.83 -8.04
N SER A 426 22.18 -28.72 -8.08
CA SER A 426 22.88 -28.28 -9.29
C SER A 426 23.98 -29.26 -9.73
N LEU A 427 24.75 -29.82 -8.78
CA LEU A 427 25.76 -30.83 -9.08
C LEU A 427 25.11 -32.12 -9.60
N GLU A 428 24.02 -32.57 -8.98
CA GLU A 428 23.29 -33.77 -9.41
C GLU A 428 22.66 -33.61 -10.80
N ALA A 429 22.10 -32.44 -11.11
CA ALA A 429 21.59 -32.11 -12.44
C ALA A 429 22.72 -32.09 -13.49
N GLN A 430 23.89 -31.55 -13.14
CA GLN A 430 25.07 -31.57 -14.02
C GLN A 430 25.55 -33.01 -14.26
N ILE A 431 25.71 -33.82 -13.21
CA ILE A 431 26.12 -35.24 -13.32
C ILE A 431 25.16 -36.03 -14.23
N ALA A 432 23.85 -35.81 -14.09
CA ALA A 432 22.85 -36.44 -14.95
C ALA A 432 22.97 -35.97 -16.41
N GLY A 433 23.32 -34.70 -16.65
CA GLY A 433 23.54 -34.14 -17.98
C GLY A 433 24.78 -34.70 -18.70
N VAL A 434 25.84 -35.05 -17.96
CA VAL A 434 27.09 -35.63 -18.50
C VAL A 434 27.12 -37.18 -18.40
N ALA A 435 25.97 -37.81 -18.12
CA ALA A 435 25.91 -39.24 -17.81
C ALA A 435 26.26 -40.14 -19.00
N ASP A 436 25.94 -39.71 -20.22
CA ASP A 436 26.12 -40.46 -21.48
C ASP A 436 27.36 -39.99 -22.28
N GLU A 437 28.15 -39.06 -21.73
CA GLU A 437 29.33 -38.51 -22.40
C GLU A 437 30.47 -39.53 -22.48
N THR A 438 30.96 -39.78 -23.70
CA THR A 438 32.04 -40.74 -23.97
C THR A 438 33.41 -40.08 -24.20
N ALA A 439 33.45 -38.75 -24.30
CA ALA A 439 34.69 -37.98 -24.45
C ALA A 439 35.50 -37.98 -23.15
N LYS A 440 36.83 -38.08 -23.25
CA LYS A 440 37.75 -38.05 -22.09
C LYS A 440 37.53 -36.84 -21.16
N ASP A 441 37.21 -35.69 -21.74
CA ASP A 441 36.97 -34.46 -20.98
C ASP A 441 35.64 -34.51 -20.24
N GLY A 442 34.59 -35.11 -20.83
CA GLY A 442 33.30 -35.34 -20.19
C GLY A 442 33.40 -36.32 -19.02
N ILE A 443 34.20 -37.39 -19.17
CA ILE A 443 34.47 -38.35 -18.09
C ILE A 443 35.20 -37.67 -16.92
N ARG A 444 36.24 -36.88 -17.19
CA ARG A 444 36.95 -36.11 -16.15
C ARG A 444 36.07 -35.09 -15.45
N MET A 445 35.25 -34.37 -16.19
CA MET A 445 34.28 -33.41 -15.64
C MET A 445 33.30 -34.12 -14.70
N ARG A 446 32.77 -35.28 -15.12
CA ARG A 446 31.90 -36.11 -14.30
C ARG A 446 32.57 -36.58 -13.02
N GLU A 447 33.80 -37.10 -13.08
CA GLU A 447 34.56 -37.51 -11.90
C GLU A 447 34.76 -36.37 -10.89
N GLN A 448 35.00 -35.14 -11.37
CA GLN A 448 35.12 -33.95 -10.51
C GLN A 448 33.79 -33.59 -9.85
N LEU A 449 32.70 -33.59 -10.61
CA LEU A 449 31.36 -33.30 -10.10
C LEU A 449 30.89 -34.36 -9.08
N ASP A 450 31.16 -35.64 -9.35
CA ASP A 450 30.84 -36.75 -8.45
C ASP A 450 31.64 -36.64 -7.13
N ALA A 451 32.92 -36.26 -7.18
CA ALA A 451 33.74 -36.04 -5.99
C ALA A 451 33.21 -34.87 -5.13
N GLU A 452 32.85 -33.74 -5.76
CA GLU A 452 32.28 -32.59 -5.06
C GLU A 452 30.91 -32.92 -4.44
N ALA A 453 30.05 -33.63 -5.19
CA ALA A 453 28.76 -34.09 -4.68
C ALA A 453 28.91 -35.08 -3.51
N ALA A 454 29.89 -35.99 -3.58
CA ALA A 454 30.18 -36.95 -2.51
C ALA A 454 30.66 -36.27 -1.22
N GLU A 455 31.39 -35.17 -1.31
CA GLU A 455 31.77 -34.36 -0.13
C GLU A 455 30.58 -33.57 0.42
N LEU A 456 29.73 -33.01 -0.44
CA LEU A 456 28.64 -32.12 -0.05
C LEU A 456 27.42 -32.88 0.50
N ARG A 457 27.10 -34.07 -0.03
CA ARG A 457 25.97 -34.91 0.41
C ARG A 457 25.89 -35.12 1.93
N PRO A 458 26.93 -35.63 2.63
CA PRO A 458 26.84 -35.88 4.06
C PRO A 458 26.60 -34.60 4.88
N ARG A 459 27.20 -33.47 4.47
CA ARG A 459 26.96 -32.16 5.10
C ARG A 459 25.50 -31.72 4.94
N VAL A 460 24.93 -31.87 3.74
CA VAL A 460 23.53 -31.53 3.46
C VAL A 460 22.57 -32.43 4.25
N THR A 461 22.86 -33.74 4.37
CA THR A 461 22.05 -34.66 5.18
C THR A 461 22.05 -34.25 6.65
N GLU A 462 23.24 -33.98 7.22
CA GLU A 462 23.35 -33.52 8.61
C GLU A 462 22.58 -32.20 8.83
N MET A 463 22.71 -31.25 7.90
CA MET A 463 21.97 -29.98 7.95
C MET A 463 20.45 -30.17 7.87
N ARG A 464 19.97 -31.11 7.04
CA ARG A 464 18.54 -31.46 6.93
C ARG A 464 18.03 -32.07 8.23
N GLU A 465 18.75 -33.02 8.81
CA GLU A 465 18.37 -33.66 10.08
C GLU A 465 18.30 -32.64 11.22
N LYS A 466 19.29 -31.74 11.32
CA LYS A 466 19.27 -30.62 12.28
C LYS A 466 18.08 -29.69 12.06
N LEU A 467 17.76 -29.38 10.81
CA LEU A 467 16.61 -28.52 10.48
C LEU A 467 15.28 -29.18 10.83
N GLU A 468 15.13 -30.47 10.55
CA GLU A 468 13.92 -31.24 10.85
C GLU A 468 13.72 -31.40 12.36
N SER A 469 14.79 -31.70 13.10
CA SER A 469 14.81 -31.71 14.56
C SER A 469 14.40 -30.34 15.13
N ARG A 470 15.01 -29.26 14.62
CA ARG A 470 14.66 -27.88 15.00
C ARG A 470 13.18 -27.58 14.75
N ARG A 471 12.65 -27.95 13.57
CA ARG A 471 11.22 -27.77 13.23
C ARG A 471 10.30 -28.53 14.18
N GLY A 472 10.67 -29.76 14.54
CA GLY A 472 9.91 -30.58 15.50
C GLY A 472 9.81 -29.92 16.88
N VAL A 473 10.93 -29.42 17.40
CA VAL A 473 10.96 -28.76 18.71
C VAL A 473 10.17 -27.43 18.69
N VAL A 474 10.31 -26.65 17.63
CA VAL A 474 9.53 -25.40 17.45
C VAL A 474 8.03 -25.68 17.36
N ALA A 475 7.62 -26.73 16.65
CA ALA A 475 6.22 -27.12 16.53
C ALA A 475 5.62 -27.52 17.90
N ALA A 476 6.40 -28.22 18.74
CA ALA A 476 6.00 -28.59 20.09
C ALA A 476 5.84 -27.36 21.01
N VAL A 477 6.78 -26.40 20.98
CA VAL A 477 6.64 -25.14 21.73
C VAL A 477 5.40 -24.38 21.27
N HIS A 478 5.15 -24.32 19.95
CA HIS A 478 3.99 -23.62 19.39
C HIS A 478 2.65 -24.27 19.80
N SER A 479 2.57 -25.61 19.83
CA SER A 479 1.34 -26.29 20.26
C SER A 479 1.03 -26.03 21.74
N ILE A 480 2.03 -26.09 22.63
CA ILE A 480 1.85 -25.81 24.05
C ILE A 480 1.48 -24.34 24.28
N ARG A 481 2.11 -23.41 23.55
CA ARG A 481 1.73 -21.98 23.57
C ARG A 481 0.29 -21.76 23.13
N LYS A 482 -0.22 -22.54 22.17
CA LYS A 482 -1.62 -22.48 21.73
C LYS A 482 -2.57 -23.00 22.81
N GLU A 483 -2.20 -24.10 23.49
CA GLU A 483 -2.93 -24.61 24.65
C GLU A 483 -3.02 -23.56 25.77
N LEU A 484 -1.91 -22.88 26.08
CA LEU A 484 -1.85 -21.82 27.10
C LEU A 484 -2.79 -20.65 26.78
N SER A 485 -2.75 -20.17 25.54
CA SER A 485 -3.63 -19.06 25.10
C SER A 485 -5.11 -19.44 25.18
N ALA A 486 -5.46 -20.68 24.80
CA ALA A 486 -6.83 -21.17 24.93
C ALA A 486 -7.28 -21.26 26.40
N ALA A 487 -6.40 -21.73 27.29
CA ALA A 487 -6.67 -21.79 28.72
C ALA A 487 -6.86 -20.39 29.35
N GLN A 488 -6.02 -19.42 28.98
CA GLN A 488 -6.15 -18.02 29.41
C GLN A 488 -7.46 -17.38 28.93
N LYS A 489 -7.85 -17.63 27.68
CA LYS A 489 -9.14 -17.16 27.18
C LYS A 489 -10.32 -17.78 27.93
N ALA A 490 -10.27 -19.09 28.19
CA ALA A 490 -11.28 -19.79 28.98
C ALA A 490 -11.35 -19.25 30.43
N GLN A 491 -10.23 -18.81 31.00
CA GLN A 491 -10.16 -18.17 32.31
C GLN A 491 -10.87 -16.81 32.30
N GLU A 492 -10.64 -15.97 31.29
CA GLU A 492 -11.36 -14.70 31.14
C GLU A 492 -12.88 -14.90 30.97
N GLU A 493 -13.29 -15.88 30.16
CA GLU A 493 -14.69 -16.24 29.97
C GLU A 493 -15.33 -16.73 31.27
N ALA A 494 -14.65 -17.60 32.02
CA ALA A 494 -15.10 -18.06 33.33
C ALA A 494 -15.20 -16.90 34.34
N ARG A 495 -14.26 -15.96 34.31
CA ARG A 495 -14.28 -14.74 35.15
C ARG A 495 -15.48 -13.85 34.82
N LYS A 496 -15.78 -13.64 33.53
CA LYS A 496 -16.97 -12.88 33.08
C LYS A 496 -18.27 -13.59 33.47
N ALA A 497 -18.31 -14.92 33.35
CA ALA A 497 -19.45 -15.75 33.71
C ALA A 497 -19.63 -15.95 35.23
N LYS A 498 -18.65 -15.54 36.05
CA LYS A 498 -18.57 -15.80 37.51
C LYS A 498 -18.61 -17.30 37.85
N ASP A 499 -18.05 -18.13 36.98
CA ASP A 499 -17.90 -19.58 37.23
C ASP A 499 -16.63 -19.82 38.07
N PHE A 500 -16.77 -19.73 39.39
CA PHE A 500 -15.66 -19.84 40.33
C PHE A 500 -15.03 -21.23 40.38
N ALA A 501 -15.78 -22.30 40.06
CA ALA A 501 -15.25 -23.66 40.06
C ALA A 501 -14.27 -23.85 38.90
N LYS A 502 -14.68 -23.45 37.69
CA LYS A 502 -13.83 -23.50 36.50
C LYS A 502 -12.65 -22.52 36.60
N LEU A 503 -12.84 -21.36 37.22
CA LEU A 503 -11.77 -20.40 37.46
C LEU A 503 -10.67 -21.00 38.34
N GLY A 504 -11.04 -21.67 39.45
CA GLY A 504 -10.08 -22.30 40.36
C GLY A 504 -9.30 -23.46 39.72
N GLU A 505 -9.96 -24.28 38.90
CA GLU A 505 -9.29 -25.34 38.13
C GLU A 505 -8.28 -24.77 37.12
N LEU A 506 -8.67 -23.75 36.37
CA LEU A 506 -7.79 -23.10 35.40
C LEU A 506 -6.60 -22.40 36.06
N GLU A 507 -6.83 -21.62 37.12
CA GLU A 507 -5.80 -20.83 37.81
C GLU A 507 -4.80 -21.70 38.57
N HIS A 508 -5.24 -22.79 39.21
CA HIS A 508 -4.39 -23.55 40.13
C HIS A 508 -3.91 -24.91 39.59
N VAL A 509 -4.52 -25.44 38.52
CA VAL A 509 -4.17 -26.75 37.96
C VAL A 509 -3.72 -26.63 36.51
N ALA A 510 -4.63 -26.25 35.62
CA ALA A 510 -4.39 -26.36 34.17
C ALA A 510 -3.32 -25.38 33.66
N ILE A 511 -3.42 -24.09 33.98
CA ILE A 511 -2.46 -23.08 33.53
C ILE A 511 -1.05 -23.37 34.08
N PRO A 512 -0.85 -23.63 35.39
CA PRO A 512 0.47 -23.97 35.94
C PRO A 512 1.09 -25.24 35.33
N GLU A 513 0.28 -26.25 34.99
CA GLU A 513 0.76 -27.46 34.32
C GLU A 513 1.23 -27.18 32.89
N ILE A 514 0.44 -26.41 32.13
CA ILE A 514 0.80 -26.01 30.77
C ILE A 514 2.06 -25.13 30.78
N GLU A 515 2.21 -24.22 31.73
CA GLU A 515 3.41 -23.39 31.90
C GLU A 515 4.66 -24.24 32.21
N ARG A 516 4.55 -25.26 33.06
CA ARG A 516 5.66 -26.19 33.31
C ARG A 516 6.06 -26.98 32.05
N ARG A 517 5.07 -27.44 31.28
CA ARG A 517 5.31 -28.12 30.00
C ARG A 517 5.99 -27.18 29.00
N LEU A 518 5.58 -25.91 28.97
CA LEU A 518 6.15 -24.88 28.11
C LEU A 518 7.62 -24.62 28.46
N ASP A 519 7.93 -24.40 29.74
CA ASP A 519 9.30 -24.17 30.21
C ASP A 519 10.24 -25.36 29.88
N ALA A 520 9.74 -26.60 30.04
CA ALA A 520 10.50 -27.79 29.65
C ALA A 520 10.77 -27.85 28.13
N ALA A 521 9.76 -27.53 27.32
CA ALA A 521 9.89 -27.51 25.85
C ALA A 521 10.83 -26.38 25.37
N GLU A 522 10.78 -25.20 26.00
CA GLU A 522 11.65 -24.07 25.70
C GLU A 522 13.12 -24.37 26.07
N LYS A 523 13.37 -25.06 27.19
CA LYS A 523 14.72 -25.54 27.55
C LYS A 523 15.27 -26.57 26.57
N ALA A 524 14.42 -27.48 26.09
CA ALA A 524 14.80 -28.43 25.04
C ALA A 524 15.13 -27.71 23.71
N ALA A 525 14.36 -26.68 23.36
CA ALA A 525 14.61 -25.83 22.19
C ALA A 525 15.95 -25.08 22.30
N ALA A 526 16.24 -24.48 23.47
CA ALA A 526 17.50 -23.81 23.73
C ALA A 526 18.70 -24.75 23.55
N SER A 527 18.58 -25.99 24.04
CA SER A 527 19.62 -27.02 23.90
C SER A 527 19.86 -27.45 22.45
N ALA A 528 18.84 -27.33 21.58
CA ALA A 528 18.94 -27.57 20.14
C ALA A 528 19.43 -26.33 19.34
N GLY A 529 19.95 -25.31 20.02
CA GLY A 529 20.48 -24.09 19.40
C GLY A 529 19.39 -23.13 18.90
N VAL A 530 18.16 -23.29 19.39
CA VAL A 530 17.04 -22.43 19.01
C VAL A 530 16.81 -21.37 20.08
N GLN A 531 16.84 -20.09 19.72
CA GLN A 531 16.72 -18.96 20.68
C GLN A 531 15.40 -19.00 21.47
N ALA A 532 15.37 -18.53 22.72
CA ALA A 532 14.15 -18.54 23.55
C ALA A 532 12.95 -17.81 22.88
N ASP A 533 13.22 -16.77 22.09
CA ASP A 533 12.22 -15.89 21.48
C ASP A 533 11.73 -16.37 20.09
N ILE A 534 11.80 -17.68 19.80
CA ILE A 534 11.33 -18.20 18.51
C ILE A 534 9.86 -17.84 18.30
N GLY A 535 9.61 -17.23 17.13
CA GLY A 535 8.27 -16.81 16.75
C GLY A 535 7.67 -15.79 17.69
N VAL A 536 8.50 -15.07 18.46
CA VAL A 536 8.08 -13.89 19.23
C VAL A 536 8.73 -12.67 18.58
N VAL A 537 7.90 -11.70 18.19
CA VAL A 537 8.34 -10.40 17.73
C VAL A 537 8.77 -9.57 18.94
N THR A 538 10.03 -9.17 18.95
CA THR A 538 10.67 -8.37 20.00
C THR A 538 10.94 -6.94 19.54
N GLU A 539 11.34 -6.09 20.49
CA GLU A 539 11.80 -4.71 20.25
C GLU A 539 12.94 -4.66 19.21
N SER A 540 13.85 -5.63 19.30
CA SER A 540 15.00 -5.74 18.41
C SER A 540 14.61 -6.11 16.99
N ASP A 541 13.55 -6.90 16.81
CA ASP A 541 13.01 -7.25 15.51
C ASP A 541 12.36 -6.01 14.87
N VAL A 542 11.56 -5.26 15.65
CA VAL A 542 10.93 -4.01 15.21
C VAL A 542 11.97 -2.98 14.79
N ALA A 543 13.02 -2.76 15.61
CA ALA A 543 14.09 -1.83 15.29
C ALA A 543 14.89 -2.25 14.05
N ARG A 544 15.01 -3.56 13.77
CA ARG A 544 15.65 -4.06 12.55
C ARG A 544 14.82 -3.76 11.31
N THR A 545 13.49 -3.89 11.38
CA THR A 545 12.60 -3.49 10.29
C THR A 545 12.69 -1.98 10.03
N VAL A 546 12.72 -1.14 11.08
CA VAL A 546 12.93 0.31 10.91
C VAL A 546 14.32 0.63 10.32
N ASN A 547 15.36 -0.12 10.69
CA ASN A 547 16.67 0.02 10.06
C ASN A 547 16.59 -0.26 8.56
N ASP A 548 15.91 -1.34 8.16
CA ASP A 548 15.75 -1.65 6.73
C ASP A 548 14.97 -0.55 5.98
N TRP A 549 14.03 0.12 6.63
CA TRP A 549 13.28 1.26 6.06
C TRP A 549 14.09 2.56 5.97
N THR A 550 14.93 2.85 6.98
CA THR A 550 15.51 4.19 7.20
C THR A 550 17.03 4.24 7.09
N GLY A 551 17.71 3.10 7.15
CA GLY A 551 19.16 2.96 7.24
C GLY A 551 19.75 3.30 8.61
N ILE A 552 18.94 3.61 9.63
CA ILE A 552 19.42 3.98 10.96
C ILE A 552 19.83 2.70 11.72
N PRO A 553 21.03 2.62 12.33
CA PRO A 553 21.46 1.43 13.06
C PRO A 553 20.58 1.09 14.27
N VAL A 554 20.25 -0.20 14.45
CA VAL A 554 19.45 -0.73 15.57
C VAL A 554 19.98 -0.29 16.94
N ALA A 555 21.30 -0.33 17.13
CA ALA A 555 21.94 0.07 18.38
C ALA A 555 21.69 1.55 18.74
N LYS A 556 21.53 2.43 17.74
CA LYS A 556 21.18 3.85 17.98
C LYS A 556 19.70 4.01 18.38
N MET A 557 18.80 3.20 17.82
CA MET A 557 17.36 3.28 18.08
C MET A 557 16.95 2.74 19.46
N LEU A 558 17.59 1.66 19.90
CA LEU A 558 17.29 1.00 21.18
C LEU A 558 18.02 1.63 22.38
N GLU A 559 18.90 2.61 22.15
CA GLU A 559 19.57 3.34 23.23
C GLU A 559 18.55 4.24 23.97
N GLY A 560 18.40 4.02 25.27
CA GLY A 560 17.50 4.82 26.10
C GLY A 560 17.87 6.30 26.08
N GLU A 561 16.87 7.19 26.05
CA GLU A 561 17.10 8.65 25.90
C GLU A 561 18.01 9.21 27.01
N ALA A 562 17.88 8.73 28.25
CA ALA A 562 18.73 9.12 29.36
C ALA A 562 20.20 8.70 29.16
N GLU A 563 20.45 7.45 28.75
CA GLU A 563 21.80 6.95 28.47
C GLU A 563 22.44 7.69 27.29
N LYS A 564 21.65 7.91 26.23
CA LYS A 564 22.06 8.70 25.05
C LYS A 564 22.53 10.08 25.49
N LEU A 565 21.72 10.81 26.25
CA LEU A 565 22.01 12.17 26.71
C LEU A 565 23.19 12.27 27.69
N MET A 566 23.48 11.21 28.46
CA MET A 566 24.64 11.16 29.35
C MET A 566 25.96 11.07 28.60
N ARG A 567 25.96 10.52 27.37
CA ARG A 567 27.14 10.41 26.50
C ARG A 567 27.26 11.58 25.49
N MET A 568 26.47 12.64 25.66
CA MET A 568 26.37 13.72 24.68
C MET A 568 27.69 14.47 24.46
N GLU A 569 28.38 14.86 25.53
CA GLU A 569 29.66 15.57 25.43
C GLU A 569 30.73 14.72 24.74
N GLU A 570 30.79 13.43 25.07
CA GLU A 570 31.74 12.48 24.48
C GLU A 570 31.51 12.34 22.97
N ARG A 571 30.25 12.07 22.57
CA ARG A 571 29.91 11.86 21.16
C ARG A 571 30.04 13.12 20.31
N LEU A 572 29.62 14.27 20.83
CA LEU A 572 29.82 15.55 20.15
C LEU A 572 31.30 15.91 20.08
N GLY A 573 32.07 15.69 21.16
CA GLY A 573 33.50 15.95 21.23
C GLY A 573 34.33 15.07 20.29
N ALA A 574 33.87 13.85 19.98
CA ALA A 574 34.51 12.97 19.01
C ALA A 574 34.45 13.52 17.56
N ARG A 575 33.38 14.25 17.20
CA ARG A 575 33.25 14.92 15.88
C ARG A 575 33.78 16.35 15.90
N VAL A 576 33.63 17.08 17.02
CA VAL A 576 33.93 18.51 17.11
C VAL A 576 35.17 18.74 17.98
N ILE A 577 36.32 18.88 17.31
CA ILE A 577 37.62 19.03 17.96
C ILE A 577 37.82 20.48 18.44
N GLY A 578 38.27 20.65 19.68
CA GLY A 578 38.70 21.94 20.22
C GLY A 578 37.59 22.89 20.71
N GLN A 579 36.32 22.46 20.70
CA GLN A 579 35.15 23.28 21.10
C GLN A 579 34.47 22.77 22.39
N ALA A 580 35.25 22.31 23.37
CA ALA A 580 34.74 21.64 24.57
C ALA A 580 33.74 22.50 25.38
N GLU A 581 33.97 23.81 25.47
CA GLU A 581 33.09 24.75 26.16
C GLU A 581 31.71 24.82 25.49
N ALA A 582 31.68 25.00 24.16
CA ALA A 582 30.44 25.03 23.38
C ALA A 582 29.68 23.70 23.47
N VAL A 583 30.39 22.57 23.33
CA VAL A 583 29.81 21.22 23.48
C VAL A 583 29.18 21.05 24.86
N THR A 584 29.85 21.47 25.93
CA THR A 584 29.35 21.37 27.31
C THR A 584 28.12 22.26 27.52
N ALA A 585 28.13 23.48 27.00
CA ALA A 585 27.01 24.42 27.12
C ALA A 585 25.75 23.89 26.43
N ILE A 586 25.89 23.38 25.21
CA ILE A 586 24.80 22.78 24.44
C ILE A 586 24.26 21.54 25.17
N SER A 587 25.15 20.64 25.59
CA SER A 587 24.76 19.38 26.24
C SER A 587 23.94 19.63 27.52
N LYS A 588 24.34 20.61 28.34
CA LYS A 588 23.57 21.03 29.52
C LYS A 588 22.19 21.60 29.16
N ALA A 589 22.11 22.46 28.15
CA ALA A 589 20.84 23.07 27.75
C ALA A 589 19.87 22.01 27.20
N VAL A 590 20.35 21.11 26.34
CA VAL A 590 19.53 20.05 25.76
C VAL A 590 19.05 19.06 26.82
N ARG A 591 19.92 18.64 27.76
CA ARG A 591 19.49 17.80 28.88
C ARG A 591 18.38 18.45 29.69
N ARG A 592 18.54 19.73 30.09
CA ARG A 592 17.48 20.48 30.80
C ARG A 592 16.18 20.52 30.01
N GLY A 593 16.27 20.71 28.70
CA GLY A 593 15.10 20.76 27.82
C GLY A 593 14.37 19.43 27.67
N ARG A 594 15.09 18.30 27.76
CA ARG A 594 14.52 16.95 27.65
C ARG A 594 13.95 16.40 28.95
N VAL A 595 14.47 16.82 30.12
CA VAL A 595 13.90 16.44 31.43
C VAL A 595 12.69 17.29 31.84
N GLY A 596 12.12 18.09 30.92
CA GLY A 596 10.92 18.89 31.19
C GLY A 596 11.13 20.08 32.14
N LEU A 597 12.38 20.45 32.43
CA LEU A 597 12.72 21.60 33.29
C LEU A 597 12.77 22.92 32.51
N ARG A 598 12.09 22.98 31.37
CA ARG A 598 11.94 24.17 30.52
C ARG A 598 10.47 24.45 30.28
N ASP A 599 10.18 25.66 29.82
CA ASP A 599 8.86 26.00 29.31
C ASP A 599 8.51 25.13 28.07
N PRO A 600 7.41 24.36 28.09
CA PRO A 600 6.96 23.57 26.93
C PRO A 600 6.68 24.42 25.69
N GLY A 601 6.35 25.70 25.86
CA GLY A 601 6.10 26.65 24.77
C GLY A 601 7.35 27.21 24.11
N LYS A 602 8.57 26.80 24.49
CA LYS A 602 9.82 27.30 23.88
C LYS A 602 10.54 26.22 23.06
N PRO A 603 11.58 26.57 22.26
CA PRO A 603 12.46 25.59 21.60
C PRO A 603 13.35 24.80 22.58
N ILE A 604 13.82 23.60 22.18
CA ILE A 604 14.58 22.66 23.07
C ILE A 604 15.86 23.32 23.60
N GLY A 605 16.49 24.12 22.75
CA GLY A 605 17.60 25.00 23.10
C GLY A 605 17.79 26.02 21.99
N SER A 606 18.14 27.24 22.39
CA SER A 606 18.52 28.32 21.49
C SER A 606 19.95 28.73 21.79
N PHE A 607 20.76 28.82 20.73
CA PHE A 607 22.20 29.04 20.86
C PHE A 607 22.67 30.10 19.86
N LEU A 608 23.56 30.98 20.32
CA LEU A 608 24.27 31.92 19.46
C LEU A 608 25.75 31.55 19.42
N PHE A 609 26.22 31.07 18.27
CA PHE A 609 27.62 30.66 18.11
C PHE A 609 28.50 31.83 17.69
N LEU A 610 29.32 32.31 18.63
CA LEU A 610 30.25 33.41 18.42
C LEU A 610 31.67 32.86 18.18
N GLY A 611 32.33 33.33 17.13
CA GLY A 611 33.70 32.91 16.80
C GLY A 611 34.05 33.17 15.32
N PRO A 612 35.33 33.01 14.93
CA PRO A 612 35.74 33.18 13.54
C PRO A 612 35.09 32.15 12.61
N SER A 613 35.08 32.43 11.30
CA SER A 613 34.63 31.46 10.29
C SER A 613 35.57 30.25 10.24
N GLY A 614 35.03 29.08 9.92
CA GLY A 614 35.84 27.85 9.77
C GLY A 614 36.21 27.12 11.06
N VAL A 615 35.87 27.64 12.26
CA VAL A 615 36.21 27.00 13.55
C VAL A 615 35.31 25.82 13.95
N GLY A 616 34.34 25.45 13.09
CA GLY A 616 33.45 24.31 13.33
C GLY A 616 32.03 24.64 13.80
N LYS A 617 31.59 25.91 13.75
CA LYS A 617 30.21 26.33 14.14
C LYS A 617 29.12 25.52 13.43
N THR A 618 29.15 25.47 12.10
CA THR A 618 28.22 24.66 11.28
C THR A 618 28.39 23.17 11.53
N HIS A 619 29.62 22.71 11.78
CA HIS A 619 29.90 21.30 12.03
C HIS A 619 29.31 20.82 13.36
N LEU A 620 29.33 21.67 14.39
CA LEU A 620 28.68 21.41 15.67
C LEU A 620 27.15 21.34 15.54
N ALA A 621 26.54 22.19 14.70
CA ALA A 621 25.10 22.11 14.42
C ALA A 621 24.72 20.80 13.70
N LYS A 622 25.55 20.35 12.75
CA LYS A 622 25.40 19.04 12.07
C LYS A 622 25.54 17.86 13.03
N ALA A 623 26.58 17.88 13.88
CA ALA A 623 26.79 16.87 14.89
C ALA A 623 25.64 16.82 15.91
N LEU A 624 25.07 17.98 16.25
CA LEU A 624 23.89 18.09 17.12
C LEU A 624 22.63 17.49 16.46
N ALA A 625 22.40 17.75 15.17
CA ALA A 625 21.29 17.17 14.42
C ALA A 625 21.40 15.64 14.38
N GLU A 626 22.57 15.11 14.01
CA GLU A 626 22.81 13.67 14.01
C GLU A 626 22.65 13.07 15.42
N PHE A 627 23.18 13.73 16.45
CA PHE A 627 23.09 13.19 17.81
C PHE A 627 21.64 13.15 18.33
N LEU A 628 20.85 14.21 18.13
CA LEU A 628 19.50 14.27 18.68
C LEU A 628 18.47 13.48 17.86
N PHE A 629 18.60 13.53 16.55
CA PHE A 629 17.60 13.02 15.61
C PHE A 629 18.08 11.82 14.80
N ASP A 630 19.29 11.34 15.04
CA ASP A 630 19.92 10.20 14.34
C ASP A 630 20.09 10.43 12.83
N ASP A 631 19.93 11.68 12.37
CA ASP A 631 20.02 12.10 10.97
C ASP A 631 20.72 13.47 10.86
N GLU A 632 21.83 13.56 10.12
CA GLU A 632 22.50 14.84 9.85
C GLU A 632 21.63 15.75 8.95
N GLN A 633 20.76 15.16 8.12
CA GLN A 633 19.80 15.90 7.28
C GLN A 633 18.62 16.46 8.09
N ALA A 634 18.51 16.15 9.39
CA ALA A 634 17.62 16.86 10.31
C ALA A 634 18.12 18.28 10.62
N LEU A 635 19.13 18.78 9.92
CA LEU A 635 19.57 20.17 9.94
C LEU A 635 18.95 20.96 8.78
N THR A 636 18.09 21.94 9.08
CA THR A 636 17.68 22.95 8.10
C THR A 636 18.59 24.15 8.22
N ARG A 637 19.40 24.38 7.18
CA ARG A 637 20.26 25.56 7.07
C ARG A 637 19.51 26.66 6.32
N LEU A 638 19.44 27.85 6.93
CA LEU A 638 18.94 29.07 6.33
C LEU A 638 20.10 30.07 6.27
N ASP A 639 20.47 30.49 5.06
CA ASP A 639 21.52 31.49 4.86
C ASP A 639 20.93 32.89 5.04
N MET A 640 21.33 33.59 6.10
CA MET A 640 20.75 34.90 6.42
C MET A 640 21.21 36.02 5.47
N SER A 641 22.23 35.78 4.66
CA SER A 641 22.60 36.70 3.57
C SER A 641 21.53 36.80 2.49
N GLU A 642 20.63 35.80 2.36
CA GLU A 642 19.46 35.88 1.46
C GLU A 642 18.34 36.77 2.01
N PHE A 643 18.39 37.12 3.31
CA PHE A 643 17.35 37.85 4.03
C PHE A 643 17.80 39.25 4.47
N MET A 644 18.73 39.86 3.73
CA MET A 644 19.22 41.23 3.97
C MET A 644 18.16 42.30 3.70
N GLU A 645 17.21 42.01 2.82
CA GLU A 645 16.18 42.97 2.41
C GLU A 645 14.86 42.77 3.16
N LYS A 646 14.17 43.88 3.44
CA LYS A 646 12.95 43.90 4.25
C LYS A 646 11.86 42.93 3.76
N HIS A 647 11.63 42.86 2.44
CA HIS A 647 10.57 42.02 1.88
C HIS A 647 10.94 40.54 1.85
N MET A 648 12.24 40.20 1.90
CA MET A 648 12.70 38.81 1.97
C MET A 648 12.38 38.17 3.33
N ALA A 649 12.34 38.95 4.41
CA ALA A 649 11.94 38.47 5.74
C ALA A 649 10.55 37.80 5.75
N GLN A 650 9.61 38.28 4.93
CA GLN A 650 8.28 37.68 4.82
C GLN A 650 8.32 36.28 4.18
N ARG A 651 9.31 35.98 3.34
CA ARG A 651 9.46 34.64 2.72
C ARG A 651 9.80 33.55 3.74
N LEU A 652 10.29 33.90 4.93
CA LEU A 652 10.51 32.91 6.01
C LEU A 652 9.19 32.33 6.50
N ILE A 653 8.16 33.15 6.67
CA ILE A 653 6.86 32.74 7.22
C ILE A 653 5.81 32.43 6.13
N GLY A 654 5.95 33.04 4.96
CA GLY A 654 5.02 32.93 3.84
C GLY A 654 4.35 34.28 3.54
N SER A 655 3.82 34.43 2.33
CA SER A 655 3.13 35.67 1.94
C SER A 655 1.75 35.77 2.62
N PRO A 656 1.28 36.98 2.99
CA PRO A 656 -0.07 37.17 3.50
C PRO A 656 -1.14 36.68 2.49
N PRO A 657 -2.32 36.22 2.95
CA PRO A 657 -3.41 35.80 2.07
C PRO A 657 -3.78 36.89 1.04
N GLY A 658 -3.81 36.54 -0.25
CA GLY A 658 -4.16 37.45 -1.35
C GLY A 658 -2.99 37.94 -2.21
N TYR A 659 -1.75 37.53 -1.92
CA TYR A 659 -0.58 37.71 -2.78
C TYR A 659 -0.34 36.48 -3.66
N ALA A 660 0.35 36.66 -4.81
CA ALA A 660 0.57 35.62 -5.81
C ALA A 660 1.24 34.34 -5.24
N ASP A 661 2.08 34.49 -4.21
CA ASP A 661 2.80 33.40 -3.55
C ASP A 661 2.17 33.00 -2.20
N SER A 662 0.91 33.38 -1.93
CA SER A 662 0.24 33.06 -0.65
C SER A 662 -0.14 31.59 -0.51
N GLU A 663 -0.08 30.81 -1.58
CA GLU A 663 -0.23 29.34 -1.57
C GLU A 663 1.07 28.61 -1.23
N GLN A 664 2.23 29.28 -1.33
CA GLN A 664 3.51 28.71 -0.95
C GLN A 664 3.79 29.07 0.52
N GLY A 665 3.83 28.06 1.39
CA GLY A 665 4.27 28.25 2.77
C GLY A 665 5.69 28.85 2.83
N GLY A 666 6.02 29.52 3.93
CA GLY A 666 7.33 30.14 4.09
C GLY A 666 8.46 29.11 4.23
N HIS A 667 9.68 29.53 3.92
CA HIS A 667 10.86 28.66 4.00
C HIS A 667 11.07 28.05 5.39
N LEU A 668 10.83 28.82 6.45
CA LEU A 668 10.95 28.36 7.83
C LEU A 668 9.73 27.53 8.23
N THR A 669 8.52 28.01 7.93
CA THR A 669 7.27 27.34 8.34
C THR A 669 7.10 25.99 7.67
N GLU A 670 7.45 25.85 6.39
CA GLU A 670 7.43 24.56 5.68
C GLU A 670 8.52 23.61 6.16
N ALA A 671 9.73 24.11 6.44
CA ALA A 671 10.80 23.27 6.95
C ALA A 671 10.42 22.62 8.29
N VAL A 672 9.89 23.42 9.22
CA VAL A 672 9.45 22.93 10.53
C VAL A 672 8.21 22.06 10.41
N ARG A 673 7.25 22.40 9.54
CA ARG A 673 6.05 21.57 9.30
C ARG A 673 6.41 20.18 8.80
N ARG A 674 7.36 20.08 7.86
CA ARG A 674 7.81 18.79 7.30
C ARG A 674 8.65 17.99 8.29
N ARG A 675 9.49 18.66 9.08
CA ARG A 675 10.35 18.03 10.09
C ARG A 675 10.32 18.79 11.41
N PRO A 676 9.33 18.54 12.29
CA PRO A 676 9.19 19.22 13.58
C PRO A 676 10.36 18.95 14.53
N TYR A 677 11.00 17.77 14.38
CA TYR A 677 12.18 17.37 15.14
C TYR A 677 13.44 17.62 14.32
N SER A 678 13.92 18.87 14.34
CA SER A 678 15.07 19.30 13.55
C SER A 678 15.93 20.32 14.29
N VAL A 679 17.14 20.53 13.78
CA VAL A 679 17.99 21.66 14.14
C VAL A 679 17.82 22.73 13.06
N LEU A 680 17.45 23.94 13.47
CA LEU A 680 17.42 25.10 12.60
C LEU A 680 18.75 25.87 12.75
N LEU A 681 19.47 26.05 11.64
CA LEU A 681 20.71 26.82 11.60
C LEU A 681 20.50 28.09 10.78
N PHE A 682 20.55 29.23 11.46
CA PHE A 682 20.60 30.55 10.86
C PHE A 682 22.07 30.95 10.68
N ASP A 683 22.61 30.72 9.48
CA ASP A 683 24.01 31.04 9.17
C ASP A 683 24.16 32.52 8.84
N GLU A 684 25.29 33.13 9.24
CA GLU A 684 25.56 34.57 9.05
C GLU A 684 24.44 35.51 9.56
N VAL A 685 23.85 35.21 10.72
CA VAL A 685 22.69 35.95 11.26
C VAL A 685 22.89 37.46 11.39
N GLU A 686 24.13 37.93 11.54
CA GLU A 686 24.48 39.34 11.54
C GLU A 686 24.17 40.08 10.23
N LYS A 687 23.95 39.35 9.13
CA LYS A 687 23.57 39.89 7.82
C LYS A 687 22.07 40.07 7.66
N ALA A 688 21.26 39.42 8.49
CA ALA A 688 19.80 39.47 8.39
C ALA A 688 19.25 40.89 8.59
N HIS A 689 18.14 41.20 7.90
CA HIS A 689 17.38 42.41 8.18
C HIS A 689 16.75 42.39 9.60
N GLY A 690 16.56 43.55 10.22
CA GLY A 690 15.99 43.69 11.57
C GLY A 690 14.64 42.98 11.77
N ASP A 691 13.80 42.95 10.74
CA ASP A 691 12.49 42.27 10.78
C ASP A 691 12.60 40.74 10.95
N VAL A 692 13.71 40.13 10.52
CA VAL A 692 13.97 38.70 10.77
C VAL A 692 14.15 38.44 12.26
N PHE A 693 14.84 39.32 12.98
CA PHE A 693 15.02 39.18 14.43
C PHE A 693 13.70 39.30 15.19
N ASN A 694 12.77 40.15 14.74
CA ASN A 694 11.44 40.24 15.33
C ASN A 694 10.65 38.93 15.18
N LEU A 695 10.77 38.27 14.03
CA LEU A 695 10.18 36.95 13.81
C LEU A 695 10.86 35.88 14.67
N MET A 696 12.19 35.90 14.77
CA MET A 696 12.94 34.97 15.62
C MET A 696 12.58 35.13 17.09
N LEU A 697 12.33 36.34 17.59
CA LEU A 697 11.90 36.56 18.97
C LEU A 697 10.60 35.81 19.27
N GLN A 698 9.62 35.85 18.37
CA GLN A 698 8.38 35.11 18.53
C GLN A 698 8.62 33.60 18.62
N VAL A 699 9.47 33.05 17.74
CA VAL A 699 9.84 31.63 17.77
C VAL A 699 10.59 31.25 19.05
N LEU A 700 11.45 32.14 19.55
CA LEU A 700 12.25 31.89 20.75
C LEU A 700 11.43 32.01 22.05
N ASP A 701 10.37 32.81 22.06
CA ASP A 701 9.52 33.04 23.23
C ASP A 701 8.27 32.16 23.29
N ASP A 702 7.59 31.94 22.17
CA ASP A 702 6.29 31.25 22.11
C ASP A 702 6.31 29.93 21.32
N GLY A 703 7.45 29.60 20.68
CA GLY A 703 7.68 28.32 19.99
C GLY A 703 7.37 28.38 18.50
#